data_AF-Q2JVM4-F1
#
_entry.id   AF-Q2JVM4-F1
#
_cell.length_a   1.000
_cell.length_b   1.000
_cell.length_c   1.000
_cell.angle_alpha   90.00
_cell.angle_beta   90.00
_cell.angle_gamma   90.00
#
_symmetry.space_group_name_H-M   'P 1'
#
loop_
_entity.id
_entity.type
_entity.pdbx_description
1 polymer ?
#
loop_
_entity_poly.entity_id
_entity_poly.type
_entity_poly.pdbx_seq_one_letter_code
_entity_poly.pdbx_strand_id
1 'polypeptide(L)'
;MNSTIIVTGADSKFFELVQGTILSIREKPQGYYLDIGFLDTGCTPEQLQWISQYVDHIVEPSWNYNVPNSSSQPSYLKALVSRPFLPKYFPGYEVYIWIDADAWLQDWFAIELLTLGARRKGFSIVPELVAKHVNRFWMQTWITWHYHKYFHHTEFNRLEIEPLLNAGVFSGARQSIHWSTWARRIEQAMSRHLDLWTDQFALNVSIYKDLGLDRVELLPLSCNWLAHYQLPLWDPQRKLWVDPFPPHDPIGVIHLTADVKTRLTHIVLTTEGFKVEASLRYPDKNSLPIKRYDYVSPYQRRIHLDYSFPLMTAVDPNCHPWPYLRKEVPHLWHTDLRQPTIGFVSRDEAHILYNTALKFQGKPALEIGCWLGWSTAHLAAGGVVLDVVDPALTNPQIYESVDQSLRSAGVRSNVNLYPGYSPEKVEEIAQENDRRWSLIYIDGNHDAPAPLRDAQVAERYAAEDALVLFHDLASPDVAEGLNYLRDRGWNTMIYQTMQIMGVAWRGNVQPVEHIPDPNMDWTLPEHLKEYPVCNLELSRVLEKVKAFTLLGFERLWNLYLLAKRVCQEDIPGNFVECGVYKGGSSTLLAWVIKNYSRRPRKVYAFDTFAGMPQPTEVDRDYRGVFANNTPYGAGALGAPISENLEVISKELGVWDLIVPVQGLFADTLPAYRDQVGEIALLHADADWYQSTVDIFHHLYSQVNSQGFIQIDDYGHWQGCRDAVHDFEQEIQAFFRLHSIDYSGVWVSLSENLPIVRDSSTVTLPQAGIRLSKFNVVLFPYWEMETEQLIQELEQLLQQILISPNPKDYALILLGDPSPQLANETLEIAAGNVTLKLMEEGREISEEPFCSLVSGLNAWQWERLIQHMNYRYPLKRERFPQGLRPAVQKLPVLLIAQ
;
A
#
# COMPACT_ATOMS: atom_id res chain seq x y z
N MET A 1 28.28 23.52 -25.78
CA MET A 1 27.06 23.80 -26.57
C MET A 1 26.16 22.61 -26.39
N ASN A 2 24.91 22.80 -25.97
CA ASN A 2 23.98 21.69 -25.85
C ASN A 2 23.65 21.13 -27.23
N SER A 3 23.63 19.81 -27.34
CA SER A 3 23.21 19.13 -28.58
C SER A 3 21.70 19.15 -28.77
N THR A 4 20.93 19.43 -27.74
CA THR A 4 19.47 19.29 -27.72
C THR A 4 18.83 20.57 -27.20
N ILE A 5 17.72 20.98 -27.83
CA ILE A 5 16.84 22.06 -27.36
C ILE A 5 15.43 21.50 -27.13
N ILE A 6 14.78 21.91 -26.03
CA ILE A 6 13.34 21.70 -25.84
C ILE A 6 12.61 22.99 -26.24
N VAL A 7 11.57 22.85 -27.05
CA VAL A 7 10.76 23.96 -27.53
C VAL A 7 9.32 23.80 -27.09
N THR A 8 8.73 24.88 -26.59
CA THR A 8 7.29 25.01 -26.34
C THR A 8 6.77 26.33 -26.92
N GLY A 9 5.46 26.52 -26.94
CA GLY A 9 4.87 27.76 -27.47
C GLY A 9 3.42 27.95 -27.01
N ALA A 10 3.06 29.20 -26.75
CA ALA A 10 1.75 29.56 -26.22
C ALA A 10 1.32 30.98 -26.64
N ASP A 11 0.05 31.28 -26.42
CA ASP A 11 -0.47 32.65 -26.33
C ASP A 11 -0.85 32.96 -24.87
N SER A 12 -1.35 34.17 -24.62
CA SER A 12 -1.75 34.59 -23.28
C SER A 12 -2.82 33.70 -22.61
N LYS A 13 -3.62 32.92 -23.35
CA LYS A 13 -4.66 32.05 -22.74
C LYS A 13 -4.08 30.80 -22.11
N PHE A 14 -2.94 30.33 -22.63
CA PHE A 14 -2.23 29.15 -22.15
C PHE A 14 -1.05 29.50 -21.25
N PHE A 15 -0.93 30.76 -20.83
CA PHE A 15 0.19 31.24 -20.03
C PHE A 15 0.40 30.42 -18.76
N GLU A 16 -0.65 30.19 -17.97
CA GLU A 16 -0.55 29.38 -16.73
C GLU A 16 -0.02 27.96 -17.00
N LEU A 17 -0.46 27.33 -18.10
CA LEU A 17 -0.05 25.98 -18.44
C LEU A 17 1.41 25.93 -18.92
N VAL A 18 1.84 26.90 -19.75
CA VAL A 18 3.22 26.93 -20.23
C VAL A 18 4.22 27.30 -19.14
N GLN A 19 3.80 28.02 -18.08
CA GLN A 19 4.61 28.16 -16.88
C GLN A 19 4.92 26.79 -16.29
N GLY A 20 3.92 25.91 -16.18
CA GLY A 20 4.09 24.52 -15.75
C GLY A 20 5.05 23.74 -16.64
N THR A 21 4.92 23.83 -17.97
CA THR A 21 5.86 23.20 -18.92
C THR A 21 7.29 23.65 -18.67
N ILE A 22 7.53 24.97 -18.63
CA ILE A 22 8.87 25.56 -18.48
C ILE A 22 9.51 25.21 -17.13
N LEU A 23 8.76 25.36 -16.04
CA LEU A 23 9.25 25.06 -14.69
C LEU A 23 9.54 23.56 -14.52
N SER A 24 8.68 22.69 -15.05
CA SER A 24 8.89 21.24 -14.99
C SER A 24 10.20 20.77 -15.64
N ILE A 25 10.71 21.53 -16.62
CA ILE A 25 12.03 21.30 -17.23
C ILE A 25 13.12 21.92 -16.36
N ARG A 26 13.00 23.21 -16.03
CA ARG A 26 14.06 23.97 -15.33
C ARG A 26 14.35 23.53 -13.91
N GLU A 27 13.35 23.02 -13.20
CA GLU A 27 13.50 22.57 -11.83
C GLU A 27 14.19 21.20 -11.72
N LYS A 28 14.38 20.49 -12.84
CA LYS A 28 15.13 19.23 -12.88
C LYS A 28 16.64 19.50 -12.96
N PRO A 29 17.49 18.71 -12.28
CA PRO A 29 18.96 18.87 -12.34
C PRO A 29 19.52 18.93 -13.76
N GLN A 30 18.99 18.10 -14.67
CA GLN A 30 19.41 18.02 -16.05
C GLN A 30 18.94 19.22 -16.89
N GLY A 31 17.82 19.83 -16.54
CA GLY A 31 17.23 20.95 -17.28
C GLY A 31 17.86 22.31 -16.95
N TYR A 32 18.66 22.40 -15.89
CA TYR A 32 19.33 23.65 -15.49
C TYR A 32 20.21 24.22 -16.62
N TYR A 33 20.94 23.37 -17.32
CA TYR A 33 21.84 23.78 -18.41
C TYR A 33 21.26 23.60 -19.80
N LEU A 34 20.08 22.98 -19.96
CA LEU A 34 19.51 22.66 -21.27
C LEU A 34 18.90 23.91 -21.92
N ASP A 35 19.13 24.16 -23.20
CA ASP A 35 18.50 25.29 -23.87
C ASP A 35 16.98 25.07 -24.04
N ILE A 36 16.19 26.10 -23.74
CA ILE A 36 14.74 26.13 -23.94
C ILE A 36 14.38 27.23 -24.95
N GLY A 37 13.66 26.85 -26.00
CA GLY A 37 13.06 27.76 -26.98
C GLY A 37 11.58 27.98 -26.71
N PHE A 38 11.12 29.23 -26.87
CA PHE A 38 9.72 29.60 -26.74
C PHE A 38 9.21 30.26 -28.02
N LEU A 39 8.13 29.72 -28.58
CA LEU A 39 7.38 30.33 -29.68
C LEU A 39 6.24 31.20 -29.14
N ASP A 40 6.36 32.52 -29.27
CA ASP A 40 5.32 33.46 -28.84
C ASP A 40 4.26 33.65 -29.93
N THR A 41 3.00 33.37 -29.60
CA THR A 41 1.86 33.58 -30.52
C THR A 41 0.84 34.60 -30.03
N GLY A 42 1.16 35.35 -28.96
CA GLY A 42 0.28 36.40 -28.44
C GLY A 42 0.33 36.55 -26.92
N CYS A 43 1.51 36.45 -26.30
CA CYS A 43 1.71 36.75 -24.88
C CYS A 43 1.75 38.27 -24.63
N THR A 44 1.39 38.70 -23.42
CA THR A 44 1.55 40.10 -23.01
C THR A 44 3.02 40.43 -22.70
N PRO A 45 3.42 41.72 -22.69
CA PRO A 45 4.78 42.10 -22.30
C PRO A 45 5.21 41.57 -20.93
N GLU A 46 4.30 41.55 -19.94
CA GLU A 46 4.56 41.04 -18.59
C GLU A 46 4.79 39.52 -18.59
N GLN A 47 4.02 38.79 -19.40
CA GLN A 47 4.18 37.35 -19.59
C GLN A 47 5.51 37.02 -20.26
N LEU A 48 5.90 37.78 -21.30
CA LEU A 48 7.19 37.63 -21.95
C LEU A 48 8.37 37.96 -21.02
N GLN A 49 8.20 38.98 -20.15
CA GLN A 49 9.18 39.28 -19.12
C GLN A 49 9.38 38.10 -18.17
N TRP A 50 8.30 37.44 -17.74
CA TRP A 50 8.40 36.23 -16.92
C TRP A 50 9.10 35.10 -17.69
N ILE A 51 8.67 34.82 -18.93
CA ILE A 51 9.23 33.73 -19.76
C ILE A 51 10.73 33.93 -19.99
N SER A 52 11.18 35.17 -20.23
CA SER A 52 12.60 35.50 -20.48
C SER A 52 13.54 35.18 -19.31
N GLN A 53 13.02 34.95 -18.11
CA GLN A 53 13.81 34.55 -16.95
C GLN A 53 14.16 33.06 -16.98
N TYR A 54 13.42 32.25 -17.75
CA TYR A 54 13.49 30.79 -17.71
C TYR A 54 13.79 30.14 -19.07
N VAL A 55 13.73 30.88 -20.18
CA VAL A 55 14.02 30.36 -21.52
C VAL A 55 15.20 31.11 -22.15
N ASP A 56 15.93 30.43 -23.03
CA ASP A 56 17.13 30.99 -23.66
C ASP A 56 16.80 31.74 -24.95
N HIS A 57 15.72 31.34 -25.63
CA HIS A 57 15.31 31.89 -26.92
C HIS A 57 13.81 32.17 -26.95
N ILE A 58 13.41 33.39 -27.29
CA ILE A 58 12.01 33.76 -27.56
C ILE A 58 11.90 34.17 -29.02
N VAL A 59 10.97 33.54 -29.76
CA VAL A 59 10.79 33.76 -31.20
C VAL A 59 9.31 33.93 -31.52
N GLU A 60 8.94 34.99 -32.23
CA GLU A 60 7.62 35.10 -32.84
C GLU A 60 7.61 34.33 -34.18
N PRO A 61 6.81 33.27 -34.34
CA PRO A 61 6.78 32.51 -35.58
C PRO A 61 6.05 33.28 -36.70
N SER A 62 6.53 33.09 -37.92
CA SER A 62 5.86 33.55 -39.14
C SER A 62 4.98 32.44 -39.72
N TRP A 63 4.07 32.78 -40.64
CA TRP A 63 3.19 31.78 -41.26
C TRP A 63 3.93 30.68 -42.06
N ASN A 64 5.14 30.93 -42.58
CA ASN A 64 5.95 30.03 -43.43
C ASN A 64 5.27 29.48 -44.71
N TYR A 65 3.96 29.64 -44.85
CA TYR A 65 3.14 29.19 -45.97
C TYR A 65 2.33 30.36 -46.54
N ASN A 66 1.81 30.18 -47.76
CA ASN A 66 0.85 31.10 -48.35
C ASN A 66 -0.56 30.81 -47.80
N VAL A 67 -0.92 31.42 -46.67
CA VAL A 67 -2.20 31.18 -45.99
C VAL A 67 -3.30 32.11 -46.51
N PRO A 68 -4.41 31.57 -47.04
CA PRO A 68 -5.55 32.38 -47.44
C PRO A 68 -6.10 33.20 -46.27
N ASN A 69 -6.30 34.51 -46.48
CA ASN A 69 -6.77 35.45 -45.47
C ASN A 69 -5.94 35.43 -44.17
N SER A 70 -4.61 35.35 -44.28
CA SER A 70 -3.69 35.23 -43.15
C SER A 70 -3.88 36.28 -42.04
N SER A 71 -4.39 37.47 -42.37
CA SER A 71 -4.69 38.55 -41.42
C SER A 71 -5.90 38.29 -40.52
N SER A 72 -6.81 37.39 -40.92
CA SER A 72 -8.00 37.02 -40.13
C SER A 72 -7.86 35.66 -39.46
N GLN A 73 -6.76 34.93 -39.70
CA GLN A 73 -6.52 33.64 -39.08
C GLN A 73 -6.05 33.81 -37.63
N PRO A 74 -6.49 32.96 -36.69
CA PRO A 74 -6.03 33.03 -35.31
C PRO A 74 -4.51 32.86 -35.19
N SER A 75 -3.85 33.69 -34.38
CA SER A 75 -2.39 33.70 -34.22
C SER A 75 -1.83 32.41 -33.64
N TYR A 76 -2.58 31.71 -32.77
CA TYR A 76 -2.16 30.44 -32.19
C TYR A 76 -1.89 29.35 -33.26
N LEU A 77 -2.54 29.43 -34.42
CA LEU A 77 -2.30 28.48 -35.53
C LEU A 77 -0.87 28.59 -36.07
N LYS A 78 -0.22 29.75 -35.90
CA LYS A 78 1.19 29.95 -36.29
C LYS A 78 2.11 28.99 -35.53
N ALA A 79 1.85 28.70 -34.25
CA ALA A 79 2.66 27.75 -33.49
C ALA A 79 2.59 26.35 -34.12
N LEU A 80 1.37 25.87 -34.40
CA LEU A 80 1.14 24.54 -34.97
C LEU A 80 1.84 24.36 -36.32
N VAL A 81 1.63 25.28 -37.26
CA VAL A 81 2.21 25.18 -38.60
C VAL A 81 3.71 25.51 -38.62
N SER A 82 4.28 26.04 -37.54
CA SER A 82 5.71 26.33 -37.40
C SER A 82 6.54 25.16 -36.87
N ARG A 83 5.90 24.14 -36.28
CA ARG A 83 6.58 22.94 -35.75
C ARG A 83 7.51 22.23 -36.75
N PRO A 84 7.22 22.13 -38.07
CA PRO A 84 8.19 21.58 -39.02
C PRO A 84 9.46 22.41 -39.21
N PHE A 85 9.46 23.67 -38.78
CA PHE A 85 10.53 24.64 -38.99
C PHE A 85 11.31 24.96 -37.70
N LEU A 86 11.21 24.13 -36.65
CA LEU A 86 11.99 24.32 -35.43
C LEU A 86 13.50 24.51 -35.70
N PRO A 87 14.15 23.75 -36.62
CA PRO A 87 15.56 23.98 -36.95
C PRO A 87 15.89 25.33 -37.60
N LYS A 88 14.89 25.98 -38.23
CA LYS A 88 15.01 27.32 -38.81
C LYS A 88 14.90 28.39 -37.73
N TYR A 89 13.97 28.22 -36.79
CA TYR A 89 13.74 29.19 -35.71
C TYR A 89 14.81 29.14 -34.61
N PHE A 90 15.33 27.95 -34.32
CA PHE A 90 16.35 27.74 -33.30
C PHE A 90 17.58 27.05 -33.94
N PRO A 91 18.41 27.77 -34.70
CA PRO A 91 19.55 27.15 -35.38
C PRO A 91 20.64 26.73 -34.38
N GLY A 92 21.33 25.62 -34.66
CA GLY A 92 22.55 25.23 -33.94
C GLY A 92 22.48 23.93 -33.14
N TYR A 93 21.30 23.33 -32.99
CA TYR A 93 21.10 22.10 -32.21
C TYR A 93 21.11 20.85 -33.10
N GLU A 94 21.47 19.70 -32.54
CA GLU A 94 21.42 18.39 -33.19
C GLU A 94 20.01 17.80 -33.14
N VAL A 95 19.33 17.94 -31.99
CA VAL A 95 18.00 17.39 -31.73
C VAL A 95 17.06 18.49 -31.22
N TYR A 96 15.83 18.44 -31.70
CA TYR A 96 14.75 19.35 -31.33
C TYR A 96 13.62 18.54 -30.71
N ILE A 97 13.26 18.85 -29.46
CA ILE A 97 12.12 18.25 -28.77
C ILE A 97 11.02 19.29 -28.69
N TRP A 98 9.80 18.93 -29.07
CA TRP A 98 8.62 19.77 -28.88
C TRP A 98 7.79 19.23 -27.71
N ILE A 99 7.35 20.13 -26.83
CA ILE A 99 6.39 19.84 -25.76
C ILE A 99 5.31 20.91 -25.78
N ASP A 100 4.05 20.51 -25.94
CA ASP A 100 2.91 21.42 -25.92
C ASP A 100 2.78 22.15 -24.57
N ALA A 101 2.23 23.36 -24.63
CA ALA A 101 2.06 24.23 -23.46
C ALA A 101 1.16 23.62 -22.36
N ASP A 102 0.31 22.66 -22.71
CA ASP A 102 -0.53 21.91 -21.78
C ASP A 102 0.04 20.53 -21.41
N ALA A 103 1.34 20.33 -21.62
CA ALA A 103 2.09 19.18 -21.16
C ALA A 103 3.26 19.59 -20.25
N TRP A 104 3.63 18.73 -19.31
CA TRP A 104 4.75 19.00 -18.40
C TRP A 104 5.55 17.74 -18.07
N LEU A 105 6.83 17.93 -17.75
CA LEU A 105 7.81 16.87 -17.55
C LEU A 105 7.86 16.42 -16.08
N GLN A 106 7.35 15.22 -15.81
CA GLN A 106 7.46 14.58 -14.51
C GLN A 106 8.78 13.85 -14.34
N ASP A 107 9.21 13.05 -15.32
CA ASP A 107 10.42 12.23 -15.23
C ASP A 107 11.31 12.38 -16.48
N TRP A 108 12.61 12.50 -16.26
CA TRP A 108 13.59 12.85 -17.28
C TRP A 108 13.81 11.74 -18.32
N PHE A 109 13.47 10.48 -18.01
CA PHE A 109 13.64 9.38 -18.97
C PHE A 109 12.92 9.64 -20.30
N ALA A 110 11.82 10.40 -20.30
CA ALA A 110 11.11 10.76 -21.53
C ALA A 110 11.98 11.62 -22.46
N ILE A 111 12.72 12.59 -21.91
CA ILE A 111 13.66 13.43 -22.69
C ILE A 111 14.81 12.60 -23.25
N GLU A 112 15.30 11.62 -22.49
CA GLU A 112 16.35 10.71 -22.93
C GLU A 112 15.89 9.84 -24.10
N LEU A 113 14.70 9.23 -23.99
CA LEU A 113 14.12 8.40 -25.03
C LEU A 113 13.78 9.20 -26.29
N LEU A 114 13.22 10.40 -26.14
CA LEU A 114 12.99 11.34 -27.24
C LEU A 114 14.32 11.63 -27.95
N THR A 115 15.34 12.06 -27.20
CA THR A 115 16.65 12.39 -27.77
C THR A 115 17.29 11.20 -28.49
N LEU A 116 17.26 10.02 -27.87
CA LEU A 116 17.84 8.81 -28.44
C LEU A 116 17.10 8.36 -29.71
N GLY A 117 15.76 8.40 -29.69
CA GLY A 117 14.92 8.05 -30.83
C GLY A 117 15.18 8.96 -32.03
N ALA A 118 15.22 10.28 -31.82
CA ALA A 118 15.59 11.22 -32.88
C ALA A 118 17.00 10.99 -33.43
N ARG A 119 17.99 10.70 -32.58
CA ARG A 119 19.36 10.39 -33.04
C ARG A 119 19.43 9.13 -33.87
N ARG A 120 18.72 8.09 -33.45
CA ARG A 120 18.78 6.75 -34.07
C ARG A 120 18.01 6.68 -35.38
N LYS A 121 16.81 7.27 -35.42
CA LYS A 121 15.87 7.13 -36.56
C LYS A 121 15.64 8.43 -37.32
N GLY A 122 16.06 9.57 -36.76
CA GLY A 122 15.82 10.90 -37.29
C GLY A 122 14.58 11.57 -36.71
N PHE A 123 13.64 10.81 -36.14
CA PHE A 123 12.42 11.31 -35.52
C PHE A 123 11.91 10.32 -34.46
N SER A 124 11.26 10.81 -33.42
CA SER A 124 10.59 10.00 -32.40
C SER A 124 9.26 10.61 -31.98
N ILE A 125 8.26 9.77 -31.73
CA ILE A 125 6.90 10.23 -31.40
C ILE A 125 6.14 9.16 -30.63
N VAL A 126 5.08 9.56 -29.92
CA VAL A 126 4.23 8.67 -29.13
C VAL A 126 2.91 8.40 -29.86
N PRO A 127 2.50 7.12 -30.04
CA PRO A 127 1.20 6.78 -30.60
C PRO A 127 0.08 6.96 -29.56
N GLU A 128 -1.11 7.35 -30.05
CA GLU A 128 -2.36 7.43 -29.29
C GLU A 128 -2.98 6.02 -29.24
N LEU A 129 -2.66 5.27 -28.19
CA LEU A 129 -3.25 3.95 -27.96
C LEU A 129 -4.47 4.08 -27.04
N VAL A 130 -5.61 3.61 -27.55
CA VAL A 130 -6.92 3.83 -26.95
C VAL A 130 -7.16 2.90 -25.76
N ALA A 131 -7.47 3.48 -24.59
CA ALA A 131 -7.88 2.74 -23.40
C ALA A 131 -9.18 1.94 -23.62
N LYS A 132 -9.41 0.89 -22.81
CA LYS A 132 -10.54 -0.05 -22.96
C LYS A 132 -11.93 0.60 -22.98
N HIS A 133 -12.08 1.81 -22.41
CA HIS A 133 -13.37 2.44 -22.15
C HIS A 133 -13.77 3.53 -23.16
N VAL A 134 -12.93 3.82 -24.14
CA VAL A 134 -13.25 4.80 -25.19
C VAL A 134 -14.08 4.13 -26.28
N ASN A 135 -15.13 4.81 -26.74
CA ASN A 135 -15.92 4.31 -27.86
C ASN A 135 -15.11 4.37 -29.16
N ARG A 136 -14.49 3.24 -29.50
CA ARG A 136 -13.65 3.08 -30.70
C ARG A 136 -14.37 3.42 -32.00
N PHE A 137 -15.70 3.22 -32.06
CA PHE A 137 -16.48 3.57 -33.25
C PHE A 137 -16.54 5.08 -33.48
N TRP A 138 -16.83 5.86 -32.43
CA TRP A 138 -16.83 7.33 -32.53
C TRP A 138 -15.46 7.90 -32.84
N MET A 139 -14.40 7.35 -32.23
CA MET A 139 -13.04 7.79 -32.52
C MET A 139 -12.65 7.49 -33.97
N GLN A 140 -12.96 6.29 -34.47
CA GLN A 140 -12.70 5.90 -35.85
C GLN A 140 -13.41 6.81 -36.85
N THR A 141 -14.70 7.13 -36.61
CA THR A 141 -15.45 8.02 -37.49
C THR A 141 -14.91 9.45 -37.44
N TRP A 142 -14.49 9.92 -36.26
CA TRP A 142 -13.85 11.22 -36.09
C TRP A 142 -12.51 11.31 -36.85
N ILE A 143 -11.65 10.30 -36.75
CA ILE A 143 -10.36 10.23 -37.47
C ILE A 143 -10.59 10.26 -38.98
N THR A 144 -11.47 9.39 -39.49
CA THR A 144 -11.79 9.33 -40.93
C THR A 144 -12.35 10.66 -41.45
N TRP A 145 -13.23 11.31 -40.68
CA TRP A 145 -13.78 12.61 -41.03
C TRP A 145 -12.69 13.68 -41.15
N HIS A 146 -11.74 13.74 -40.21
CA HIS A 146 -10.61 14.68 -40.26
C HIS A 146 -9.70 14.40 -41.46
N TYR A 147 -9.36 13.14 -41.74
CA TYR A 147 -8.59 12.82 -42.94
C TYR A 147 -9.28 13.30 -44.24
N HIS A 148 -10.59 13.08 -44.39
CA HIS A 148 -11.35 13.59 -45.55
C HIS A 148 -11.39 15.12 -45.63
N LYS A 149 -11.32 15.80 -44.48
CA LYS A 149 -11.26 17.26 -44.40
C LYS A 149 -9.99 17.78 -45.08
N TYR A 150 -8.84 17.20 -44.75
CA TYR A 150 -7.53 17.68 -45.17
C TYR A 150 -6.97 17.04 -46.44
N PHE A 151 -7.41 15.82 -46.79
CA PHE A 151 -6.79 15.03 -47.85
C PHE A 151 -7.83 14.31 -48.72
N HIS A 152 -7.43 13.98 -49.94
CA HIS A 152 -8.21 13.08 -50.79
C HIS A 152 -8.02 11.63 -50.32
N HIS A 153 -9.04 10.79 -50.51
CA HIS A 153 -9.02 9.39 -50.04
C HIS A 153 -7.77 8.60 -50.49
N THR A 154 -7.27 8.80 -51.70
CA THR A 154 -6.06 8.14 -52.21
C THR A 154 -4.80 8.42 -51.39
N GLU A 155 -4.81 9.49 -50.61
CA GLU A 155 -3.64 10.04 -49.92
C GLU A 155 -3.53 9.52 -48.48
N PHE A 156 -4.66 9.13 -47.87
CA PHE A 156 -4.71 8.60 -46.52
C PHE A 156 -5.32 7.19 -46.43
N ASN A 157 -5.77 6.58 -47.53
CA ASN A 157 -6.36 5.23 -47.53
C ASN A 157 -5.55 4.25 -46.66
N ARG A 158 -6.24 3.58 -45.72
CA ARG A 158 -5.74 2.68 -44.66
C ARG A 158 -5.14 3.37 -43.42
N LEU A 159 -4.86 4.67 -43.45
CA LEU A 159 -4.40 5.39 -42.26
C LEU A 159 -5.50 5.60 -41.24
N GLU A 160 -6.77 5.49 -41.65
CA GLU A 160 -7.88 5.57 -40.72
C GLU A 160 -7.81 4.51 -39.61
N ILE A 161 -7.26 3.31 -39.87
CA ILE A 161 -7.15 2.23 -38.87
C ILE A 161 -5.83 2.23 -38.10
N GLU A 162 -4.87 3.07 -38.48
CA GLU A 162 -3.60 3.20 -37.78
C GLU A 162 -3.77 4.04 -36.51
N PRO A 163 -3.03 3.76 -35.42
CA PRO A 163 -3.02 4.64 -34.26
C PRO A 163 -2.57 6.04 -34.64
N LEU A 164 -3.33 7.06 -34.22
CA LEU A 164 -2.92 8.44 -34.44
C LEU A 164 -1.61 8.71 -33.71
N LEU A 165 -0.67 9.41 -34.32
CA LEU A 165 0.57 9.86 -33.67
C LEU A 165 0.33 11.27 -33.14
N ASN A 166 0.50 11.47 -31.83
CA ASN A 166 0.20 12.74 -31.17
C ASN A 166 1.30 13.77 -31.43
N ALA A 167 0.92 14.95 -31.95
CA ALA A 167 1.88 16.00 -32.31
C ALA A 167 2.25 16.92 -31.14
N GLY A 168 1.74 16.68 -29.93
CA GLY A 168 2.03 17.51 -28.76
C GLY A 168 3.32 17.18 -28.04
N VAL A 169 3.88 15.98 -28.23
CA VAL A 169 5.22 15.63 -27.77
C VAL A 169 5.93 14.77 -28.83
N PHE A 170 7.01 15.30 -29.39
CA PHE A 170 7.83 14.58 -30.37
C PHE A 170 9.26 15.12 -30.36
N SER A 171 10.16 14.43 -31.06
CA SER A 171 11.48 14.98 -31.33
C SER A 171 11.98 14.65 -32.73
N GLY A 172 12.88 15.48 -33.25
CA GLY A 172 13.50 15.29 -34.56
C GLY A 172 14.95 15.77 -34.60
N ALA A 173 15.79 15.03 -35.33
CA ALA A 173 17.16 15.43 -35.60
C ALA A 173 17.19 16.58 -36.63
N ARG A 174 18.16 17.50 -36.54
CA ARG A 174 18.29 18.69 -37.40
C ARG A 174 18.16 18.41 -38.89
N GLN A 175 18.78 17.33 -39.36
CA GLN A 175 18.84 16.96 -40.78
C GLN A 175 17.77 15.95 -41.18
N SER A 176 16.77 15.73 -40.33
CA SER A 176 15.73 14.74 -40.57
C SER A 176 14.85 15.12 -41.75
N ILE A 177 14.62 14.17 -42.66
CA ILE A 177 13.72 14.33 -43.81
C ILE A 177 12.26 14.57 -43.38
N HIS A 178 11.92 14.19 -42.15
CA HIS A 178 10.60 14.37 -41.56
C HIS A 178 10.16 15.83 -41.57
N TRP A 179 11.07 16.78 -41.29
CA TRP A 179 10.76 18.22 -41.29
C TRP A 179 10.20 18.70 -42.63
N SER A 180 10.89 18.40 -43.74
CA SER A 180 10.46 18.82 -45.08
C SER A 180 9.22 18.07 -45.57
N THR A 181 9.10 16.78 -45.24
CA THR A 181 7.93 15.98 -45.63
C THR A 181 6.68 16.46 -44.89
N TRP A 182 6.80 16.74 -43.60
CA TRP A 182 5.73 17.28 -42.78
C TRP A 182 5.29 18.66 -43.27
N ALA A 183 6.24 19.56 -43.53
CA ALA A 183 5.94 20.89 -44.08
C ALA A 183 5.15 20.80 -45.40
N ARG A 184 5.56 19.91 -46.31
CA ARG A 184 4.86 19.68 -47.58
C ARG A 184 3.43 19.16 -47.37
N ARG A 185 3.22 18.24 -46.44
CA ARG A 185 1.87 17.71 -46.13
C ARG A 185 0.99 18.72 -45.41
N ILE A 186 1.56 19.62 -44.62
CA ILE A 186 0.83 20.76 -44.04
C ILE A 186 0.38 21.71 -45.16
N GLU A 187 1.27 22.14 -46.05
CA GLU A 187 0.93 23.02 -47.17
C GLU A 187 -0.21 22.43 -48.02
N GLN A 188 -0.15 21.11 -48.25
CA GLN A 188 -1.20 20.39 -48.94
C GLN A 188 -2.53 20.39 -48.16
N ALA A 189 -2.53 20.03 -46.89
CA ALA A 189 -3.73 20.02 -46.06
C ALA A 189 -4.41 21.39 -46.02
N MET A 190 -3.61 22.44 -45.88
CA MET A 190 -4.03 23.84 -45.82
C MET A 190 -4.70 24.34 -47.10
N SER A 191 -4.39 23.74 -48.26
CA SER A 191 -5.07 24.06 -49.51
C SER A 191 -6.58 23.74 -49.46
N ARG A 192 -7.01 22.89 -48.52
CA ARG A 192 -8.41 22.51 -48.29
C ARG A 192 -8.96 23.12 -47.02
N HIS A 193 -8.25 22.97 -45.91
CA HIS A 193 -8.69 23.48 -44.61
C HIS A 193 -7.51 23.70 -43.66
N LEU A 194 -7.61 24.74 -42.82
CA LEU A 194 -6.64 25.03 -41.76
C LEU A 194 -7.39 25.20 -40.44
N ASP A 195 -7.00 24.41 -39.43
CA ASP A 195 -7.49 24.46 -38.05
C ASP A 195 -6.49 23.76 -37.10
N LEU A 196 -6.92 23.54 -35.85
CA LEU A 196 -6.13 22.96 -34.77
C LEU A 196 -5.56 21.56 -35.03
N TRP A 197 -6.12 20.79 -35.96
CA TRP A 197 -5.71 19.39 -36.20
C TRP A 197 -4.88 19.22 -37.46
N THR A 198 -4.73 20.28 -38.24
CA THR A 198 -4.13 20.24 -39.57
C THR A 198 -2.70 19.71 -39.54
N ASP A 199 -1.89 20.13 -38.56
CA ASP A 199 -0.49 19.72 -38.44
C ASP A 199 -0.34 18.25 -37.99
N GLN A 200 -1.13 17.82 -36.99
CA GLN A 200 -1.12 16.43 -36.51
C GLN A 200 -1.50 15.44 -37.60
N PHE A 201 -2.59 15.69 -38.34
CA PHE A 201 -3.00 14.81 -39.44
C PHE A 201 -1.99 14.83 -40.60
N ALA A 202 -1.39 15.98 -40.90
CA ALA A 202 -0.30 16.06 -41.88
C ALA A 202 0.95 15.28 -41.44
N LEU A 203 1.29 15.29 -40.14
CA LEU A 203 2.40 14.51 -39.59
C LEU A 203 2.16 13.01 -39.75
N ASN A 204 0.94 12.57 -39.45
CA ASN A 204 0.53 11.17 -39.59
C ASN A 204 0.62 10.68 -41.05
N VAL A 205 0.12 11.47 -42.01
CA VAL A 205 0.30 11.15 -43.44
C VAL A 205 1.79 11.10 -43.80
N SER A 206 2.58 12.05 -43.31
CA SER A 206 4.02 12.09 -43.59
C SER A 206 4.75 10.84 -43.10
N ILE A 207 4.45 10.38 -41.89
CA ILE A 207 5.11 9.22 -41.29
C ILE A 207 4.59 7.92 -41.93
N TYR A 208 3.29 7.66 -41.88
CA TYR A 208 2.76 6.37 -42.30
C TYR A 208 2.78 6.18 -43.82
N LYS A 209 2.49 7.23 -44.60
CA LYS A 209 2.36 7.11 -46.05
C LYS A 209 3.65 7.37 -46.80
N ASP A 210 4.41 8.40 -46.42
CA ASP A 210 5.52 8.89 -47.23
C ASP A 210 6.89 8.35 -46.79
N LEU A 211 7.09 8.17 -45.49
CA LEU A 211 8.39 7.81 -44.92
C LEU A 211 8.47 6.35 -44.45
N GLY A 212 7.36 5.82 -43.93
CA GLY A 212 7.28 4.50 -43.31
C GLY A 212 7.79 4.49 -41.87
N LEU A 213 7.28 3.54 -41.07
CA LEU A 213 7.61 3.42 -39.64
C LEU A 213 9.08 3.09 -39.37
N ASP A 214 9.81 2.51 -40.32
CA ASP A 214 11.23 2.16 -40.15
C ASP A 214 12.14 3.37 -39.88
N ARG A 215 11.66 4.57 -40.20
CA ARG A 215 12.35 5.86 -40.05
C ARG A 215 11.90 6.67 -38.83
N VAL A 216 11.02 6.15 -38.00
CA VAL A 216 10.59 6.81 -36.75
C VAL A 216 10.75 5.84 -35.59
N GLU A 217 11.16 6.37 -34.43
CA GLU A 217 11.14 5.60 -33.18
C GLU A 217 9.79 5.86 -32.49
N LEU A 218 8.96 4.82 -32.36
CA LEU A 218 7.72 4.90 -31.58
C LEU A 218 8.06 4.69 -30.11
N LEU A 219 7.71 5.67 -29.27
CA LEU A 219 8.04 5.66 -27.85
C LEU A 219 6.86 5.14 -27.00
N PRO A 220 7.13 4.65 -25.77
CA PRO A 220 6.08 4.26 -24.82
C PRO A 220 5.11 5.41 -24.50
N LEU A 221 3.87 5.06 -24.11
CA LEU A 221 2.83 6.03 -23.72
C LEU A 221 3.26 6.94 -22.56
N SER A 222 4.13 6.46 -21.69
CA SER A 222 4.69 7.22 -20.57
C SER A 222 5.52 8.44 -21.02
N CYS A 223 5.98 8.49 -22.29
CA CYS A 223 6.67 9.66 -22.85
C CYS A 223 5.71 10.79 -23.29
N ASN A 224 4.39 10.53 -23.35
CA ASN A 224 3.35 11.52 -23.66
C ASN A 224 1.98 10.99 -23.18
N TRP A 225 1.73 11.06 -21.87
CA TRP A 225 0.54 10.49 -21.27
C TRP A 225 -0.68 11.39 -21.49
N LEU A 226 -1.57 10.97 -22.39
CA LEU A 226 -2.78 11.70 -22.75
C LEU A 226 -3.87 11.46 -21.71
N ALA A 227 -3.97 12.37 -20.73
CA ALA A 227 -4.83 12.20 -19.57
C ALA A 227 -6.34 12.07 -19.88
N HIS A 228 -6.80 12.58 -21.03
CA HIS A 228 -8.21 12.47 -21.45
C HIS A 228 -8.63 11.05 -21.87
N TYR A 229 -7.67 10.21 -22.29
CA TYR A 229 -7.97 8.81 -22.60
C TYR A 229 -8.03 7.95 -21.34
N GLN A 230 -7.15 8.22 -20.38
CA GLN A 230 -7.07 7.52 -19.11
C GLN A 230 -6.35 8.41 -18.10
N LEU A 231 -7.00 8.70 -16.98
CA LEU A 231 -6.33 9.38 -15.86
C LEU A 231 -5.23 8.46 -15.30
N PRO A 232 -4.05 9.01 -14.95
CA PRO A 232 -2.99 8.25 -14.30
C PRO A 232 -3.39 7.83 -12.89
N LEU A 233 -2.62 6.91 -12.28
CA LEU A 233 -2.73 6.65 -10.85
C LEU A 233 -1.78 7.55 -10.07
N TRP A 234 -2.18 7.93 -8.87
CA TRP A 234 -1.28 8.54 -7.88
C TRP A 234 -0.57 7.44 -7.07
N ASP A 235 0.76 7.47 -7.02
CA ASP A 235 1.51 6.62 -6.10
C ASP A 235 1.79 7.40 -4.80
N PRO A 236 1.13 7.07 -3.68
CA PRO A 236 1.30 7.80 -2.42
C PRO A 236 2.70 7.61 -1.81
N GLN A 237 3.39 6.50 -2.12
CA GLN A 237 4.72 6.21 -1.61
C GLN A 237 5.79 6.98 -2.38
N ARG A 238 5.74 6.90 -3.72
CA ARG A 238 6.69 7.59 -4.62
C ARG A 238 6.35 9.06 -4.87
N LYS A 239 5.15 9.50 -4.50
CA LYS A 239 4.61 10.86 -4.68
C LYS A 239 4.68 11.34 -6.13
N LEU A 240 4.29 10.47 -7.06
CA LEU A 240 4.31 10.75 -8.50
C LEU A 240 3.17 10.04 -9.24
N TRP A 241 2.90 10.48 -10.46
CA TRP A 241 1.92 9.88 -11.35
C TRP A 241 2.49 8.67 -12.08
N VAL A 242 1.76 7.55 -12.06
CA VAL A 242 2.18 6.28 -12.64
C VAL A 242 1.16 5.74 -13.63
N ASP A 243 1.64 4.85 -14.50
CA ASP A 243 0.78 4.04 -15.36
C ASP A 243 -0.19 3.20 -14.50
N PRO A 244 -1.51 3.19 -14.81
CA PRO A 244 -2.47 2.31 -14.14
C PRO A 244 -2.20 0.80 -14.25
N PHE A 245 -1.33 0.36 -15.16
CA PHE A 245 -0.97 -1.05 -15.32
C PHE A 245 0.24 -1.41 -14.43
N PRO A 246 0.16 -2.49 -13.64
CA PRO A 246 1.32 -3.02 -12.91
C PRO A 246 2.49 -3.31 -13.86
N PRO A 247 3.74 -2.96 -13.50
CA PRO A 247 4.22 -2.61 -12.15
C PRO A 247 4.10 -1.13 -11.77
N HIS A 248 3.23 -0.34 -12.43
CA HIS A 248 3.02 1.08 -12.16
C HIS A 248 4.28 1.91 -12.43
N ASP A 249 4.74 1.88 -13.68
CA ASP A 249 5.91 2.64 -14.11
C ASP A 249 5.65 4.15 -14.04
N PRO A 250 6.66 4.97 -13.68
CA PRO A 250 6.54 6.42 -13.69
C PRO A 250 6.15 6.97 -15.06
N ILE A 251 5.25 7.95 -15.07
CA ILE A 251 4.96 8.73 -16.28
C ILE A 251 6.06 9.79 -16.45
N GLY A 252 6.57 9.93 -17.66
CA GLY A 252 7.60 10.91 -18.01
C GLY A 252 7.01 12.27 -18.35
N VAL A 253 6.03 12.33 -19.26
CA VAL A 253 5.33 13.58 -19.61
C VAL A 253 3.83 13.41 -19.40
N ILE A 254 3.22 14.32 -18.64
CA ILE A 254 1.76 14.37 -18.45
C ILE A 254 1.20 15.43 -19.36
N HIS A 255 0.19 15.07 -20.16
CA HIS A 255 -0.37 15.93 -21.19
C HIS A 255 -1.88 16.12 -20.97
N LEU A 256 -2.27 17.35 -20.61
CA LEU A 256 -3.62 17.80 -20.26
C LEU A 256 -4.50 18.06 -21.49
N THR A 257 -4.47 17.11 -22.41
CA THR A 257 -5.26 17.08 -23.64
C THR A 257 -6.77 17.23 -23.41
N ALA A 258 -7.48 17.72 -24.43
CA ALA A 258 -8.94 17.88 -24.45
C ALA A 258 -9.51 18.69 -23.26
N ASP A 259 -10.55 18.19 -22.59
CA ASP A 259 -11.25 18.89 -21.51
C ASP A 259 -10.55 18.78 -20.14
N VAL A 260 -9.53 17.91 -20.02
CA VAL A 260 -8.76 17.72 -18.77
C VAL A 260 -8.12 19.02 -18.28
N LYS A 261 -7.56 19.83 -19.20
CA LYS A 261 -6.98 21.14 -18.83
C LYS A 261 -7.98 22.14 -18.28
N THR A 262 -9.28 21.96 -18.51
CA THR A 262 -10.32 22.93 -18.08
C THR A 262 -10.71 22.75 -16.62
N ARG A 263 -10.43 21.59 -16.03
CA ARG A 263 -10.71 21.29 -14.61
C ARG A 263 -9.46 21.55 -13.76
N LEU A 264 -9.67 22.14 -12.58
CA LEU A 264 -8.58 22.38 -11.62
C LEU A 264 -8.12 21.08 -10.95
N THR A 265 -9.08 20.21 -10.61
CA THR A 265 -8.84 18.93 -9.95
C THR A 265 -9.65 17.79 -10.58
N HIS A 266 -9.17 16.57 -10.36
CA HIS A 266 -9.76 15.32 -10.83
C HIS A 266 -9.81 14.33 -9.68
N ILE A 267 -10.85 13.49 -9.64
CA ILE A 267 -10.87 12.31 -8.77
C ILE A 267 -10.11 11.20 -9.50
N VAL A 268 -8.97 10.82 -8.95
CA VAL A 268 -8.07 9.79 -9.50
C VAL A 268 -7.89 8.66 -8.50
N LEU A 269 -7.56 7.48 -9.00
CA LEU A 269 -7.24 6.34 -8.15
C LEU A 269 -5.77 6.38 -7.74
N THR A 270 -5.50 5.80 -6.58
CA THR A 270 -4.14 5.51 -6.11
C THR A 270 -3.71 4.11 -6.53
N THR A 271 -2.41 3.81 -6.45
CA THR A 271 -1.89 2.44 -6.60
C THR A 271 -2.45 1.46 -5.57
N GLU A 272 -2.99 1.97 -4.45
CA GLU A 272 -3.67 1.19 -3.40
C GLU A 272 -5.17 0.99 -3.67
N GLY A 273 -5.72 1.52 -4.76
CA GLY A 273 -7.15 1.40 -5.11
C GLY A 273 -8.08 2.39 -4.40
N PHE A 274 -7.56 3.33 -3.60
CA PHE A 274 -8.32 4.43 -3.00
C PHE A 274 -8.39 5.66 -3.91
N LYS A 275 -9.23 6.65 -3.58
CA LYS A 275 -9.40 7.86 -4.39
C LYS A 275 -8.66 9.06 -3.79
N VAL A 276 -8.21 9.97 -4.66
CA VAL A 276 -7.71 11.30 -4.28
C VAL A 276 -8.28 12.36 -5.23
N GLU A 277 -8.59 13.55 -4.70
CA GLU A 277 -8.85 14.76 -5.47
C GLU A 277 -7.51 15.45 -5.71
N ALA A 278 -7.08 15.52 -6.97
CA ALA A 278 -5.75 16.01 -7.32
C ALA A 278 -5.75 16.90 -8.57
N SER A 279 -4.83 17.87 -8.60
CA SER A 279 -4.52 18.58 -9.84
C SER A 279 -3.56 17.77 -10.71
N LEU A 280 -3.82 17.70 -12.01
CA LEU A 280 -2.89 17.14 -12.98
C LEU A 280 -1.97 18.22 -13.59
N ARG A 281 -2.14 19.49 -13.20
CA ARG A 281 -1.23 20.58 -13.58
C ARG A 281 0.09 20.44 -12.81
N TYR A 282 1.14 21.06 -13.33
CA TYR A 282 2.43 21.08 -12.65
C TYR A 282 2.27 21.75 -11.27
N PRO A 283 2.65 21.07 -10.17
CA PRO A 283 2.49 21.63 -8.82
C PRO A 283 3.55 22.68 -8.52
N ASP A 284 3.27 23.58 -7.57
CA ASP A 284 4.31 24.45 -7.02
C ASP A 284 5.38 23.60 -6.33
N LYS A 285 6.65 24.02 -6.42
CA LYS A 285 7.86 23.28 -5.99
C LYS A 285 7.80 22.60 -4.61
N ASN A 286 7.00 23.14 -3.69
CA ASN A 286 6.87 22.64 -2.31
C ASN A 286 5.45 22.11 -1.98
N SER A 287 4.60 21.92 -2.98
CA SER A 287 3.22 21.48 -2.81
C SER A 287 2.99 20.11 -3.44
N LEU A 288 2.15 19.29 -2.81
CA LEU A 288 1.64 18.09 -3.44
C LEU A 288 0.44 18.46 -4.33
N PRO A 289 0.22 17.76 -5.45
CA PRO A 289 -0.96 17.99 -6.28
C PRO A 289 -2.27 17.55 -5.60
N ILE A 290 -2.18 16.85 -4.47
CA ILE A 290 -3.30 16.27 -3.73
C ILE A 290 -3.96 17.34 -2.85
N LYS A 291 -5.26 17.54 -3.06
CA LYS A 291 -6.10 18.46 -2.28
C LYS A 291 -6.94 17.74 -1.24
N ARG A 292 -7.54 16.61 -1.61
CA ARG A 292 -8.27 15.71 -0.70
C ARG A 292 -7.96 14.27 -1.02
N TYR A 293 -8.07 13.38 -0.03
CA TYR A 293 -7.72 11.98 -0.20
C TYR A 293 -8.55 11.06 0.70
N ASP A 294 -8.74 9.83 0.28
CA ASP A 294 -9.18 8.77 1.18
C ASP A 294 -8.03 8.44 2.14
N TYR A 295 -8.31 8.44 3.44
CA TYR A 295 -7.41 7.97 4.48
C TYR A 295 -7.96 6.68 5.09
N VAL A 296 -7.06 5.76 5.45
CA VAL A 296 -7.35 4.58 6.26
C VAL A 296 -6.20 4.44 7.24
N SER A 297 -6.51 4.33 8.53
CA SER A 297 -5.51 4.03 9.55
C SER A 297 -4.65 2.83 9.11
N PRO A 298 -3.31 2.95 9.12
CA PRO A 298 -2.47 1.85 8.70
C PRO A 298 -2.68 0.60 9.58
N TYR A 299 -2.33 -0.57 9.03
CA TYR A 299 -2.52 -1.94 9.60
C TYR A 299 -3.94 -2.39 9.89
N GLN A 300 -4.93 -1.51 9.74
CA GLN A 300 -6.29 -1.99 9.61
C GLN A 300 -6.37 -2.87 8.37
N ARG A 301 -7.02 -4.02 8.50
CA ARG A 301 -7.29 -4.89 7.37
C ARG A 301 -8.14 -4.09 6.38
N ARG A 302 -7.63 -3.93 5.17
CA ARG A 302 -8.29 -3.15 4.12
C ARG A 302 -9.36 -3.97 3.42
N ILE A 303 -10.46 -3.31 3.08
CA ILE A 303 -11.54 -3.88 2.27
C ILE A 303 -12.00 -2.84 1.25
N HIS A 304 -12.29 -3.31 0.03
CA HIS A 304 -12.76 -2.46 -1.06
C HIS A 304 -14.17 -2.88 -1.45
N LEU A 305 -15.18 -2.09 -1.07
CA LEU A 305 -16.59 -2.35 -1.40
C LEU A 305 -17.16 -1.35 -2.41
N ASP A 306 -16.36 -0.43 -2.96
CA ASP A 306 -16.80 0.61 -3.91
C ASP A 306 -17.59 0.07 -5.10
N TYR A 307 -17.23 -1.13 -5.58
CA TYR A 307 -17.90 -1.76 -6.72
C TYR A 307 -19.37 -2.11 -6.44
N SER A 308 -19.76 -2.24 -5.17
CA SER A 308 -21.13 -2.45 -4.73
C SER A 308 -21.94 -1.15 -4.63
N PHE A 309 -21.28 0.01 -4.71
CA PHE A 309 -21.89 1.33 -4.60
C PHE A 309 -21.55 2.19 -5.84
N PRO A 310 -22.05 1.82 -7.04
CA PRO A 310 -21.64 2.44 -8.30
C PRO A 310 -22.02 3.92 -8.45
N LEU A 311 -22.92 4.42 -7.59
CA LEU A 311 -23.36 5.82 -7.56
C LEU A 311 -22.61 6.66 -6.50
N MET A 312 -21.65 6.07 -5.78
CA MET A 312 -20.83 6.79 -4.81
C MET A 312 -19.83 7.71 -5.50
N THR A 313 -19.87 8.99 -5.16
CA THR A 313 -18.97 10.02 -5.70
C THR A 313 -18.41 10.88 -4.58
N ALA A 314 -17.21 11.40 -4.77
CA ALA A 314 -16.68 12.45 -3.90
C ALA A 314 -17.30 13.80 -4.27
N VAL A 315 -17.67 14.60 -3.26
CA VAL A 315 -18.25 15.94 -3.41
C VAL A 315 -17.50 16.93 -2.51
N ASP A 316 -17.48 18.21 -2.89
CA ASP A 316 -16.92 19.25 -2.03
C ASP A 316 -17.87 19.55 -0.84
N PRO A 317 -17.48 19.25 0.42
CA PRO A 317 -18.30 19.51 1.60
C PRO A 317 -18.46 21.01 1.92
N ASN A 318 -17.72 21.92 1.29
CA ASN A 318 -17.78 23.35 1.60
C ASN A 318 -19.19 23.94 1.50
N CYS A 319 -19.99 23.45 0.54
CA CYS A 319 -21.36 23.87 0.26
C CYS A 319 -22.38 23.39 1.30
N HIS A 320 -22.02 22.44 2.17
CA HIS A 320 -22.97 21.75 3.04
C HIS A 320 -23.43 22.63 4.21
N PRO A 321 -24.74 22.69 4.54
CA PRO A 321 -25.23 23.63 5.56
C PRO A 321 -25.04 23.15 7.01
N TRP A 322 -24.80 21.86 7.25
CA TRP A 322 -24.68 21.33 8.61
C TRP A 322 -23.43 21.87 9.32
N PRO A 323 -23.57 22.52 10.49
CA PRO A 323 -22.48 23.26 11.12
C PRO A 323 -21.40 22.37 11.74
N TYR A 324 -21.73 21.10 12.04
CA TYR A 324 -20.80 20.16 12.66
C TYR A 324 -19.97 19.37 11.64
N LEU A 325 -20.28 19.50 10.33
CA LEU A 325 -19.48 18.87 9.29
C LEU A 325 -18.06 19.47 9.28
N ARG A 326 -17.07 18.66 9.61
CA ARG A 326 -15.65 19.05 9.63
C ARG A 326 -15.02 19.20 8.24
N LYS A 327 -15.33 20.31 7.58
CA LYS A 327 -14.93 20.64 6.19
C LYS A 327 -13.43 20.88 6.01
N GLU A 328 -12.74 21.22 7.10
CA GLU A 328 -11.30 21.49 7.16
C GLU A 328 -10.45 20.22 7.01
N VAL A 329 -11.04 19.05 7.28
CA VAL A 329 -10.34 17.77 7.12
C VAL A 329 -10.20 17.46 5.63
N PRO A 330 -8.99 17.18 5.12
CA PRO A 330 -8.73 16.92 3.70
C PRO A 330 -9.13 15.51 3.28
N HIS A 331 -10.03 14.85 4.02
CA HIS A 331 -10.56 13.55 3.65
C HIS A 331 -11.68 13.71 2.62
N LEU A 332 -11.79 12.76 1.68
CA LEU A 332 -12.85 12.81 0.69
C LEU A 332 -14.22 12.59 1.36
N TRP A 333 -15.13 13.53 1.12
CA TRP A 333 -16.52 13.41 1.52
C TRP A 333 -17.32 12.70 0.41
N HIS A 334 -17.71 11.46 0.65
CA HIS A 334 -18.44 10.65 -0.33
C HIS A 334 -19.93 10.75 -0.12
N THR A 335 -20.68 10.86 -1.21
CA THR A 335 -22.16 10.87 -1.22
C THR A 335 -22.68 9.95 -2.33
N ASP A 336 -23.98 9.71 -2.34
CA ASP A 336 -24.65 9.10 -3.50
C ASP A 336 -25.07 10.19 -4.51
N LEU A 337 -24.84 9.98 -5.81
CA LEU A 337 -25.22 10.92 -6.88
C LEU A 337 -26.70 11.30 -6.87
N ARG A 338 -27.58 10.43 -6.35
CA ARG A 338 -29.02 10.69 -6.23
C ARG A 338 -29.36 11.63 -5.07
N GLN A 339 -28.48 11.73 -4.07
CA GLN A 339 -28.67 12.49 -2.83
C GLN A 339 -27.34 13.11 -2.36
N PRO A 340 -26.82 14.14 -3.05
CA PRO A 340 -25.48 14.70 -2.81
C PRO A 340 -25.37 15.55 -1.53
N THR A 341 -26.39 15.54 -0.68
CA THR A 341 -26.43 16.29 0.58
C THR A 341 -26.36 15.39 1.81
N ILE A 342 -26.29 14.07 1.62
CA ILE A 342 -26.13 13.11 2.72
C ILE A 342 -24.81 12.37 2.48
N GLY A 343 -23.94 12.42 3.48
CA GLY A 343 -22.62 11.79 3.43
C GLY A 343 -22.70 10.32 3.81
N PHE A 344 -21.84 9.52 3.19
CA PHE A 344 -21.42 8.25 3.77
C PHE A 344 -20.41 8.49 4.89
N VAL A 345 -20.28 7.52 5.81
CA VAL A 345 -19.09 7.47 6.67
C VAL A 345 -17.82 7.48 5.82
N SER A 346 -16.80 8.20 6.27
CA SER A 346 -15.54 8.33 5.55
C SER A 346 -14.85 6.97 5.38
N ARG A 347 -13.83 6.95 4.52
CA ARG A 347 -13.09 5.71 4.26
C ARG A 347 -12.46 5.13 5.53
N ASP A 348 -11.93 5.98 6.39
CA ASP A 348 -11.29 5.60 7.65
C ASP A 348 -12.32 5.00 8.62
N GLU A 349 -13.47 5.67 8.76
CA GLU A 349 -14.57 5.25 9.63
C GLU A 349 -15.16 3.90 9.18
N ALA A 350 -15.34 3.70 7.87
CA ALA A 350 -15.76 2.42 7.31
C ALA A 350 -14.77 1.27 7.65
N HIS A 351 -13.47 1.56 7.71
CA HIS A 351 -12.46 0.56 8.09
C HIS A 351 -12.41 0.30 9.59
N ILE A 352 -12.69 1.31 10.43
CA ILE A 352 -12.91 1.11 11.87
C ILE A 352 -14.10 0.16 12.09
N LEU A 353 -15.21 0.37 11.36
CA LEU A 353 -16.39 -0.50 11.43
C LEU A 353 -16.05 -1.94 11.03
N TYR A 354 -15.42 -2.13 9.86
CA TYR A 354 -15.03 -3.45 9.37
C TYR A 354 -14.08 -4.18 10.33
N ASN A 355 -13.01 -3.51 10.77
CA ASN A 355 -12.02 -4.13 11.66
C ASN A 355 -12.58 -4.40 13.06
N THR A 356 -13.52 -3.57 13.53
CA THR A 356 -14.24 -3.87 14.76
C THR A 356 -15.09 -5.11 14.58
N ALA A 357 -15.88 -5.20 13.50
CA ALA A 357 -16.74 -6.35 13.21
C ALA A 357 -15.96 -7.68 13.08
N LEU A 358 -14.72 -7.66 12.56
CA LEU A 358 -13.85 -8.84 12.51
C LEU A 358 -13.60 -9.44 13.91
N LYS A 359 -13.52 -8.62 14.97
CA LYS A 359 -13.37 -9.11 16.36
C LYS A 359 -14.63 -9.78 16.90
N PHE A 360 -15.77 -9.64 16.22
CA PHE A 360 -17.08 -10.14 16.62
C PHE A 360 -17.65 -11.15 15.60
N GLN A 361 -16.81 -11.78 14.78
CA GLN A 361 -17.26 -12.72 13.75
C GLN A 361 -18.21 -13.79 14.33
N GLY A 362 -19.37 -13.97 13.67
CA GLY A 362 -20.43 -14.89 14.09
C GLY A 362 -21.28 -14.43 15.29
N LYS A 363 -20.99 -13.27 15.89
CA LYS A 363 -21.79 -12.71 17.00
C LYS A 363 -22.92 -11.82 16.46
N PRO A 364 -24.02 -11.67 17.24
CA PRO A 364 -25.08 -10.72 16.89
C PRO A 364 -24.58 -9.28 17.01
N ALA A 365 -24.90 -8.48 15.99
CA ALA A 365 -24.62 -7.05 15.94
C ALA A 365 -25.88 -6.25 15.56
N LEU A 366 -25.93 -4.98 15.99
CA LEU A 366 -27.01 -4.04 15.69
C LEU A 366 -26.44 -2.81 14.97
N GLU A 367 -27.12 -2.36 13.94
CA GLU A 367 -26.93 -1.04 13.33
C GLU A 367 -28.22 -0.24 13.41
N ILE A 368 -28.12 1.00 13.89
CA ILE A 368 -29.20 1.99 13.87
C ILE A 368 -28.79 3.09 12.89
N GLY A 369 -29.52 3.22 11.78
CA GLY A 369 -29.23 4.19 10.71
C GLY A 369 -28.25 3.64 9.67
N CYS A 370 -28.75 2.91 8.66
CA CYS A 370 -27.92 2.40 7.56
C CYS A 370 -27.93 3.31 6.32
N TRP A 371 -28.96 4.13 6.16
CA TRP A 371 -29.26 4.90 4.97
C TRP A 371 -29.21 4.05 3.67
N LEU A 372 -28.14 4.16 2.88
CA LEU A 372 -27.93 3.40 1.64
C LEU A 372 -27.03 2.16 1.80
N GLY A 373 -26.67 1.80 3.04
CA GLY A 373 -26.07 0.51 3.39
C GLY A 373 -24.54 0.45 3.33
N TRP A 374 -23.85 1.60 3.27
CA TRP A 374 -22.37 1.63 3.21
C TRP A 374 -21.74 1.10 4.50
N SER A 375 -22.13 1.62 5.66
CA SER A 375 -21.74 1.12 6.98
C SER A 375 -22.19 -0.33 7.18
N THR A 376 -23.42 -0.66 6.80
CA THR A 376 -23.98 -2.02 6.83
C THR A 376 -23.10 -3.02 6.10
N ALA A 377 -22.66 -2.70 4.89
CA ALA A 377 -21.82 -3.59 4.09
C ALA A 377 -20.46 -3.84 4.76
N HIS A 378 -19.86 -2.82 5.39
CA HIS A 378 -18.58 -2.96 6.11
C HIS A 378 -18.72 -3.78 7.40
N LEU A 379 -19.76 -3.52 8.20
CA LEU A 379 -20.05 -4.31 9.39
C LEU A 379 -20.30 -5.78 9.01
N ALA A 380 -21.18 -6.02 8.05
CA ALA A 380 -21.53 -7.37 7.61
C ALA A 380 -20.34 -8.12 6.96
N ALA A 381 -19.45 -7.41 6.25
CA ALA A 381 -18.23 -8.01 5.70
C ALA A 381 -17.25 -8.48 6.79
N GLY A 382 -17.32 -7.90 8.00
CA GLY A 382 -16.59 -8.40 9.17
C GLY A 382 -17.11 -9.75 9.70
N GLY A 383 -18.24 -10.23 9.18
CA GLY A 383 -18.80 -11.56 9.46
C GLY A 383 -19.70 -11.64 10.69
N VAL A 384 -20.19 -10.51 11.20
CA VAL A 384 -21.22 -10.46 12.25
C VAL A 384 -22.59 -10.86 11.70
N VAL A 385 -23.52 -11.27 12.56
CA VAL A 385 -24.94 -11.43 12.21
C VAL A 385 -25.63 -10.10 12.52
N LEU A 386 -25.93 -9.33 11.48
CA LEU A 386 -26.29 -7.91 11.62
C LEU A 386 -27.79 -7.68 11.52
N ASP A 387 -28.39 -7.15 12.58
CA ASP A 387 -29.73 -6.58 12.56
C ASP A 387 -29.62 -5.07 12.25
N VAL A 388 -30.36 -4.59 11.26
CA VAL A 388 -30.28 -3.19 10.79
C VAL A 388 -31.65 -2.53 10.93
N VAL A 389 -31.70 -1.43 11.68
CA VAL A 389 -32.92 -0.65 11.92
C VAL A 389 -32.77 0.72 11.29
N ASP A 390 -33.64 1.04 10.33
CA ASP A 390 -33.68 2.37 9.72
C ASP A 390 -35.07 2.69 9.13
N PRO A 391 -35.67 3.86 9.42
CA PRO A 391 -36.95 4.25 8.83
C PRO A 391 -36.88 4.45 7.30
N ALA A 392 -35.72 4.79 6.73
CA ALA A 392 -35.52 4.97 5.29
C ALA A 392 -35.81 3.69 4.50
N LEU A 393 -35.64 2.51 5.12
CA LEU A 393 -35.99 1.21 4.55
C LEU A 393 -37.49 1.04 4.30
N THR A 394 -38.35 1.92 4.85
CA THR A 394 -39.78 1.96 4.50
C THR A 394 -40.00 2.37 3.04
N ASN A 395 -39.05 3.08 2.43
CA ASN A 395 -39.09 3.37 1.01
C ASN A 395 -38.59 2.15 0.20
N PRO A 396 -39.43 1.53 -0.63
CA PRO A 396 -39.05 0.33 -1.39
C PRO A 396 -37.83 0.53 -2.31
N GLN A 397 -37.61 1.74 -2.82
CA GLN A 397 -36.45 2.04 -3.67
C GLN A 397 -35.15 2.07 -2.88
N ILE A 398 -35.18 2.60 -1.66
CA ILE A 398 -34.02 2.59 -0.75
C ILE A 398 -33.75 1.15 -0.32
N TYR A 399 -34.78 0.42 0.10
CA TYR A 399 -34.67 -0.98 0.48
C TYR A 399 -34.02 -1.81 -0.62
N GLU A 400 -34.51 -1.74 -1.87
CA GLU A 400 -33.94 -2.49 -2.99
C GLU A 400 -32.50 -2.06 -3.29
N SER A 401 -32.18 -0.76 -3.19
CA SER A 401 -30.82 -0.26 -3.37
C SER A 401 -29.85 -0.83 -2.32
N VAL A 402 -30.28 -0.90 -1.06
CA VAL A 402 -29.50 -1.51 0.03
C VAL A 402 -29.36 -3.02 -0.21
N ASP A 403 -30.45 -3.73 -0.49
CA ASP A 403 -30.46 -5.17 -0.75
C ASP A 403 -29.50 -5.55 -1.89
N GLN A 404 -29.55 -4.82 -3.00
CA GLN A 404 -28.67 -5.02 -4.15
C GLN A 404 -27.19 -4.76 -3.80
N SER A 405 -26.89 -3.70 -3.05
CA SER A 405 -25.53 -3.36 -2.63
C SER A 405 -24.95 -4.47 -1.74
N LEU A 406 -25.74 -4.98 -0.78
CA LEU A 406 -25.34 -6.09 0.10
C LEU A 406 -25.15 -7.41 -0.66
N ARG A 407 -25.98 -7.70 -1.67
CA ARG A 407 -25.79 -8.87 -2.56
C ARG A 407 -24.52 -8.74 -3.38
N SER A 408 -24.27 -7.56 -3.94
CA SER A 408 -23.04 -7.28 -4.70
C SER A 408 -21.80 -7.46 -3.81
N ALA A 409 -21.86 -6.99 -2.56
CA ALA A 409 -20.78 -7.14 -1.58
C ALA A 409 -20.62 -8.58 -1.07
N GLY A 410 -21.58 -9.48 -1.35
CA GLY A 410 -21.53 -10.88 -0.91
C GLY A 410 -21.90 -11.09 0.58
N VAL A 411 -22.54 -10.11 1.21
CA VAL A 411 -22.84 -10.09 2.66
C VAL A 411 -24.33 -10.08 2.97
N ARG A 412 -25.19 -10.30 1.97
CA ARG A 412 -26.64 -10.23 2.18
C ARG A 412 -27.18 -11.31 3.13
N SER A 413 -26.54 -12.47 3.18
CA SER A 413 -27.02 -13.65 3.93
C SER A 413 -26.91 -13.48 5.45
N ASN A 414 -26.05 -12.60 5.94
CA ASN A 414 -25.86 -12.32 7.36
C ASN A 414 -26.46 -10.98 7.82
N VAL A 415 -27.37 -10.39 7.03
CA VAL A 415 -28.02 -9.10 7.34
C VAL A 415 -29.55 -9.24 7.38
N ASN A 416 -30.17 -8.75 8.44
CA ASN A 416 -31.61 -8.59 8.59
C ASN A 416 -31.98 -7.10 8.52
N LEU A 417 -32.80 -6.72 7.53
CA LEU A 417 -33.22 -5.33 7.32
C LEU A 417 -34.60 -5.11 7.94
N TYR A 418 -34.70 -4.20 8.90
CA TYR A 418 -35.93 -3.86 9.62
C TYR A 418 -36.35 -2.40 9.36
N PRO A 419 -37.39 -2.18 8.53
CA PRO A 419 -37.98 -0.85 8.39
C PRO A 419 -38.63 -0.39 9.70
N GLY A 420 -38.14 0.68 10.29
CA GLY A 420 -38.70 1.22 11.53
C GLY A 420 -37.82 2.24 12.23
N TYR A 421 -38.38 2.92 13.23
CA TYR A 421 -37.68 3.89 14.05
C TYR A 421 -37.07 3.22 15.29
N SER A 422 -35.88 3.65 15.67
CA SER A 422 -35.32 3.43 17.00
C SER A 422 -35.86 4.51 17.96
N PRO A 423 -36.11 4.19 19.26
CA PRO A 423 -35.80 2.93 19.94
C PRO A 423 -36.86 1.81 19.81
N GLU A 424 -38.07 2.10 19.34
CA GLU A 424 -39.20 1.16 19.42
C GLU A 424 -38.95 -0.13 18.62
N LYS A 425 -38.41 -0.02 17.40
CA LYS A 425 -38.12 -1.20 16.57
C LYS A 425 -36.99 -2.05 17.14
N VAL A 426 -36.01 -1.43 17.80
CA VAL A 426 -34.92 -2.15 18.49
C VAL A 426 -35.48 -2.97 19.65
N GLU A 427 -36.38 -2.38 20.44
CA GLU A 427 -37.03 -3.06 21.56
C GLU A 427 -37.93 -4.22 21.09
N GLU A 428 -38.66 -4.03 19.98
CA GLU A 428 -39.44 -5.10 19.34
C GLU A 428 -38.56 -6.30 18.95
N ILE A 429 -37.48 -6.07 18.19
CA ILE A 429 -36.57 -7.14 17.74
C ILE A 429 -35.95 -7.86 18.93
N ALA A 430 -35.53 -7.09 19.95
CA ALA A 430 -34.91 -7.64 21.15
C ALA A 430 -35.85 -8.56 21.93
N GLN A 431 -37.12 -8.16 22.08
CA GLN A 431 -38.11 -8.94 22.80
C GLN A 431 -38.59 -10.17 22.01
N GLU A 432 -38.83 -10.03 20.72
CA GLU A 432 -39.33 -11.12 19.87
C GLU A 432 -38.33 -12.26 19.70
N ASN A 433 -37.03 -11.93 19.68
CA ASN A 433 -35.97 -12.89 19.37
C ASN A 433 -35.06 -13.22 20.58
N ASP A 434 -35.41 -12.74 21.78
CA ASP A 434 -34.54 -12.71 22.96
C ASP A 434 -33.10 -12.27 22.61
N ARG A 435 -33.01 -11.20 21.80
CA ARG A 435 -31.75 -10.78 21.19
C ARG A 435 -30.90 -10.01 22.22
N ARG A 436 -29.60 -10.27 22.20
CA ARG A 436 -28.57 -9.43 22.81
C ARG A 436 -27.45 -9.22 21.81
N TRP A 437 -26.96 -7.98 21.70
CA TRP A 437 -25.95 -7.61 20.71
C TRP A 437 -24.59 -7.40 21.35
N SER A 438 -23.56 -8.01 20.78
CA SER A 438 -22.16 -7.85 21.21
C SER A 438 -21.47 -6.65 20.54
N LEU A 439 -21.95 -6.25 19.36
CA LEU A 439 -21.50 -5.06 18.66
C LEU A 439 -22.70 -4.21 18.29
N ILE A 440 -22.66 -2.91 18.57
CA ILE A 440 -23.72 -1.97 18.24
C ILE A 440 -23.09 -0.77 17.53
N TYR A 441 -23.69 -0.32 16.43
CA TYR A 441 -23.30 0.90 15.71
C TYR A 441 -24.50 1.85 15.62
N ILE A 442 -24.29 3.12 15.95
CA ILE A 442 -25.32 4.16 16.00
C ILE A 442 -24.91 5.32 15.09
N ASP A 443 -25.72 5.53 14.04
CA ASP A 443 -25.61 6.60 13.04
C ASP A 443 -27.03 7.01 12.55
N GLY A 444 -27.94 7.13 13.52
CA GLY A 444 -29.35 7.45 13.30
C GLY A 444 -29.60 8.96 13.18
N ASN A 445 -30.69 9.43 13.81
CA ASN A 445 -31.00 10.86 13.83
C ASN A 445 -30.02 11.61 14.74
N HIS A 446 -29.38 12.67 14.23
CA HIS A 446 -28.39 13.46 14.97
C HIS A 446 -28.98 14.50 15.92
N ASP A 447 -30.29 14.78 15.84
CA ASP A 447 -30.95 15.80 16.66
C ASP A 447 -31.35 15.25 18.03
N ALA A 448 -31.13 16.04 19.09
CA ALA A 448 -31.60 15.70 20.42
C ALA A 448 -33.14 15.53 20.46
N PRO A 449 -33.67 14.52 21.19
CA PRO A 449 -32.97 13.59 22.08
C PRO A 449 -32.65 12.21 21.45
N ALA A 450 -32.65 12.09 20.12
CA ALA A 450 -32.59 10.78 19.46
C ALA A 450 -31.30 9.99 19.77
N PRO A 451 -30.08 10.55 19.68
CA PRO A 451 -28.86 9.79 19.99
C PRO A 451 -28.82 9.23 21.42
N LEU A 452 -29.32 9.99 22.39
CA LEU A 452 -29.42 9.55 23.78
C LEU A 452 -30.39 8.37 23.93
N ARG A 453 -31.53 8.39 23.24
CA ARG A 453 -32.51 7.29 23.27
C ARG A 453 -31.95 6.03 22.61
N ASP A 454 -31.21 6.18 21.53
CA ASP A 454 -30.52 5.08 20.86
C ASP A 454 -29.48 4.43 21.78
N ALA A 455 -28.68 5.23 22.48
CA ALA A 455 -27.72 4.72 23.48
C ALA A 455 -28.41 3.99 24.65
N GLN A 456 -29.56 4.51 25.12
CA GLN A 456 -30.34 3.90 26.20
C GLN A 456 -30.92 2.53 25.82
N VAL A 457 -31.48 2.40 24.62
CA VAL A 457 -32.01 1.10 24.15
C VAL A 457 -30.87 0.13 23.82
N ALA A 458 -29.77 0.62 23.25
CA ALA A 458 -28.58 -0.17 22.99
C ALA A 458 -28.00 -0.76 24.28
N GLU A 459 -27.80 0.04 25.33
CA GLU A 459 -27.29 -0.43 26.62
C GLU A 459 -28.18 -1.53 27.23
N ARG A 460 -29.51 -1.34 27.17
CA ARG A 460 -30.50 -2.27 27.74
C ARG A 460 -30.37 -3.68 27.17
N TYR A 461 -30.03 -3.78 25.89
CA TYR A 461 -29.96 -5.05 25.14
C TYR A 461 -28.55 -5.41 24.69
N ALA A 462 -27.52 -4.71 25.17
CA ALA A 462 -26.14 -5.10 24.96
C ALA A 462 -25.80 -6.39 25.72
N ALA A 463 -24.98 -7.24 25.13
CA ALA A 463 -24.41 -8.42 25.79
C ALA A 463 -23.48 -8.03 26.96
N GLU A 464 -23.09 -8.99 27.79
CA GLU A 464 -22.14 -8.74 28.90
C GLU A 464 -20.79 -8.23 28.38
N ASP A 465 -20.26 -8.90 27.36
CA ASP A 465 -19.12 -8.45 26.56
C ASP A 465 -19.66 -7.70 25.32
N ALA A 466 -19.60 -6.38 25.35
CA ALA A 466 -20.19 -5.55 24.31
C ALA A 466 -19.39 -4.28 24.01
N LEU A 467 -19.50 -3.84 22.75
CA LEU A 467 -18.90 -2.60 22.24
C LEU A 467 -19.96 -1.82 21.44
N VAL A 468 -20.06 -0.52 21.71
CA VAL A 468 -20.95 0.43 21.05
C VAL A 468 -20.12 1.49 20.33
N LEU A 469 -20.34 1.67 19.03
CA LEU A 469 -19.75 2.70 18.19
C LEU A 469 -20.78 3.77 17.87
N PHE A 470 -20.32 5.02 17.86
CA PHE A 470 -21.09 6.19 17.47
C PHE A 470 -20.37 6.92 16.35
N HIS A 471 -21.12 7.39 15.36
CA HIS A 471 -20.62 8.29 14.32
C HIS A 471 -20.99 9.74 14.63
N ASP A 472 -20.41 10.71 13.92
CA ASP A 472 -20.78 12.13 14.01
C ASP A 472 -20.65 12.80 15.40
N LEU A 473 -19.66 12.40 16.21
CA LEU A 473 -19.44 12.99 17.55
C LEU A 473 -19.02 14.46 17.52
N ALA A 474 -18.66 14.99 16.35
CA ALA A 474 -18.53 16.43 16.15
C ALA A 474 -19.81 17.19 16.58
N SER A 475 -20.99 16.55 16.53
CA SER A 475 -22.23 17.06 17.11
C SER A 475 -22.30 16.81 18.62
N PRO A 476 -22.57 17.84 19.45
CA PRO A 476 -22.76 17.66 20.89
C PRO A 476 -23.98 16.81 21.23
N ASP A 477 -25.05 16.87 20.42
CA ASP A 477 -26.27 16.08 20.64
C ASP A 477 -26.01 14.58 20.48
N VAL A 478 -25.08 14.19 19.60
CA VAL A 478 -24.66 12.80 19.44
C VAL A 478 -23.76 12.35 20.58
N ALA A 479 -22.87 13.24 21.04
CA ALA A 479 -21.97 12.96 22.17
C ALA A 479 -22.72 12.65 23.48
N GLU A 480 -23.98 13.11 23.65
CA GLU A 480 -24.82 12.74 24.78
C GLU A 480 -25.05 11.23 24.92
N GLY A 481 -25.09 10.49 23.80
CA GLY A 481 -25.17 9.03 23.82
C GLY A 481 -23.91 8.38 24.41
N LEU A 482 -22.73 8.88 24.06
CA LEU A 482 -21.46 8.41 24.63
C LEU A 482 -21.29 8.83 26.10
N ASN A 483 -21.67 10.08 26.43
CA ASN A 483 -21.70 10.59 27.81
C ASN A 483 -22.54 9.68 28.72
N TYR A 484 -23.73 9.28 28.25
CA TYR A 484 -24.61 8.39 28.99
C TYR A 484 -23.96 7.05 29.34
N LEU A 485 -23.24 6.42 28.40
CA LEU A 485 -22.55 5.15 28.66
C LEU A 485 -21.35 5.32 29.60
N ARG A 486 -20.56 6.38 29.42
CA ARG A 486 -19.44 6.74 30.31
C ARG A 486 -19.92 6.87 31.76
N ASP A 487 -21.00 7.62 31.97
CA ASP A 487 -21.53 7.92 33.31
C ASP A 487 -22.09 6.67 34.00
N ARG A 488 -22.27 5.57 33.27
CA ARG A 488 -22.71 4.25 33.76
C ARG A 488 -21.57 3.23 33.87
N GLY A 489 -20.33 3.69 33.78
CA GLY A 489 -19.13 2.88 34.03
C GLY A 489 -18.64 2.08 32.84
N TRP A 490 -19.10 2.38 31.61
CA TRP A 490 -18.45 1.86 30.41
C TRP A 490 -17.10 2.55 30.22
N ASN A 491 -16.12 1.83 29.70
CA ASN A 491 -14.89 2.46 29.20
C ASN A 491 -15.25 3.22 27.92
N THR A 492 -14.68 4.42 27.73
CA THR A 492 -14.96 5.25 26.57
C THR A 492 -13.70 5.87 25.99
N MET A 493 -13.70 6.08 24.68
CA MET A 493 -12.62 6.67 23.89
C MET A 493 -13.21 7.26 22.61
N ILE A 494 -12.47 8.14 21.94
CA ILE A 494 -12.79 8.60 20.59
C ILE A 494 -11.70 8.24 19.57
N TYR A 495 -12.13 8.00 18.34
CA TYR A 495 -11.27 7.91 17.16
C TYR A 495 -11.28 9.26 16.46
N GLN A 496 -10.09 9.78 16.20
CA GLN A 496 -9.95 11.07 15.54
C GLN A 496 -10.01 10.89 14.02
N THR A 497 -11.23 10.92 13.49
CA THR A 497 -11.58 10.76 12.07
C THR A 497 -12.16 12.05 11.49
N MET A 498 -12.67 12.00 10.25
CA MET A 498 -13.32 13.14 9.61
C MET A 498 -14.49 13.66 10.46
N GLN A 499 -15.42 12.83 10.92
CA GLN A 499 -16.55 13.27 11.76
C GLN A 499 -16.45 12.87 13.24
N ILE A 500 -15.31 12.29 13.64
CA ILE A 500 -15.03 11.78 14.99
C ILE A 500 -15.98 10.63 15.34
N MET A 501 -15.42 9.44 15.53
CA MET A 501 -16.20 8.30 16.04
C MET A 501 -16.01 8.13 17.54
N GLY A 502 -17.09 7.81 18.24
CA GLY A 502 -17.06 7.43 19.66
C GLY A 502 -17.06 5.92 19.82
N VAL A 503 -16.40 5.42 20.85
CA VAL A 503 -16.48 4.01 21.25
C VAL A 503 -16.70 3.89 22.75
N ALA A 504 -17.65 3.04 23.14
CA ALA A 504 -17.85 2.58 24.49
C ALA A 504 -17.74 1.05 24.56
N TRP A 505 -17.10 0.50 25.58
CA TRP A 505 -17.02 -0.96 25.74
C TRP A 505 -17.01 -1.40 27.21
N ARG A 506 -17.45 -2.65 27.42
CA ARG A 506 -17.42 -3.34 28.73
C ARG A 506 -17.08 -4.82 28.56
N GLY A 507 -16.71 -5.47 29.65
CA GLY A 507 -16.33 -6.88 29.64
C GLY A 507 -14.93 -7.11 29.03
N ASN A 508 -14.75 -8.24 28.37
CA ASN A 508 -13.45 -8.71 27.85
C ASN A 508 -13.16 -8.29 26.40
N VAL A 509 -13.96 -7.39 25.82
CA VAL A 509 -13.72 -6.86 24.47
C VAL A 509 -12.87 -5.60 24.53
N GLN A 510 -12.16 -5.30 23.45
CA GLN A 510 -11.33 -4.10 23.35
C GLN A 510 -11.52 -3.43 21.97
N PRO A 511 -11.56 -2.10 21.91
CA PRO A 511 -11.60 -1.34 20.66
C PRO A 511 -10.45 -1.71 19.72
N VAL A 512 -10.61 -1.44 18.43
CA VAL A 512 -9.52 -1.60 17.46
C VAL A 512 -8.50 -0.49 17.65
N GLU A 513 -7.23 -0.78 17.36
CA GLU A 513 -6.23 0.28 17.28
C GLU A 513 -6.50 1.13 16.02
N HIS A 514 -6.34 2.44 16.17
CA HIS A 514 -6.51 3.43 15.11
C HIS A 514 -5.42 4.48 15.27
N ILE A 515 -4.90 4.97 14.15
CA ILE A 515 -3.93 6.04 14.10
C ILE A 515 -4.60 7.19 13.35
N PRO A 516 -4.81 8.34 13.99
CA PRO A 516 -5.30 9.54 13.30
C PRO A 516 -4.37 9.91 12.16
N ASP A 517 -4.92 10.48 11.08
CA ASP A 517 -4.11 10.91 9.93
C ASP A 517 -2.91 11.77 10.39
N PRO A 518 -1.67 11.31 10.21
CA PRO A 518 -0.49 11.99 10.73
C PRO A 518 -0.20 13.31 9.98
N ASN A 519 -0.81 13.52 8.81
CA ASN A 519 -0.65 14.77 8.05
C ASN A 519 -1.57 15.88 8.56
N MET A 520 -2.39 15.60 9.59
CA MET A 520 -3.33 16.55 10.17
C MET A 520 -2.90 17.01 11.55
N ASP A 521 -2.96 18.34 11.75
CA ASP A 521 -2.95 18.91 13.09
C ASP A 521 -4.37 18.86 13.67
N TRP A 522 -4.62 17.83 14.49
CA TRP A 522 -5.95 17.54 14.99
C TRP A 522 -6.36 18.43 16.17
N THR A 523 -7.56 19.00 16.05
CA THR A 523 -8.26 19.70 17.14
C THR A 523 -9.54 18.98 17.53
N LEU A 524 -9.84 18.95 18.83
CA LEU A 524 -11.10 18.43 19.35
C LEU A 524 -12.10 19.56 19.64
N PRO A 525 -13.40 19.36 19.33
CA PRO A 525 -14.48 20.17 19.88
C PRO A 525 -14.44 20.23 21.41
N GLU A 526 -14.93 21.34 21.99
CA GLU A 526 -14.86 21.58 23.44
C GLU A 526 -15.50 20.44 24.26
N HIS A 527 -16.65 19.94 23.81
CA HIS A 527 -17.39 18.88 24.50
C HIS A 527 -16.72 17.50 24.47
N LEU A 528 -15.65 17.33 23.67
CA LEU A 528 -14.92 16.07 23.56
C LEU A 528 -13.53 16.09 24.20
N LYS A 529 -13.06 17.23 24.70
CA LYS A 529 -11.67 17.38 25.21
C LYS A 529 -11.31 16.46 26.37
N GLU A 530 -12.30 15.99 27.13
CA GLU A 530 -12.09 15.11 28.27
C GLU A 530 -11.96 13.63 27.87
N TYR A 531 -12.29 13.27 26.64
CA TYR A 531 -12.18 11.88 26.18
C TYR A 531 -10.74 11.52 25.81
N PRO A 532 -10.28 10.31 26.17
CA PRO A 532 -9.04 9.79 25.62
C PRO A 532 -9.21 9.58 24.11
N VAL A 533 -8.17 9.93 23.34
CA VAL A 533 -8.13 9.73 21.88
C VAL A 533 -7.26 8.54 21.55
N CYS A 534 -7.74 7.65 20.69
CA CYS A 534 -6.97 6.48 20.26
C CYS A 534 -5.64 6.91 19.61
N ASN A 535 -4.52 6.50 20.21
CA ASN A 535 -3.14 6.70 19.74
C ASN A 535 -2.75 8.10 19.24
N LEU A 536 -3.42 9.18 19.67
CA LEU A 536 -3.10 10.53 19.21
C LEU A 536 -1.65 10.93 19.58
N GLU A 537 -1.24 10.67 20.81
CA GLU A 537 0.14 10.96 21.24
C GLU A 537 1.17 10.13 20.48
N LEU A 538 0.85 8.87 20.18
CA LEU A 538 1.71 8.03 19.36
C LEU A 538 1.85 8.57 17.93
N SER A 539 0.76 9.05 17.31
CA SER A 539 0.84 9.65 15.97
C SER A 539 1.80 10.85 15.94
N ARG A 540 1.77 11.69 16.98
CA ARG A 540 2.69 12.82 17.15
C ARG A 540 4.14 12.36 17.36
N VAL A 541 4.35 11.30 18.13
CA VAL A 541 5.67 10.69 18.31
C VAL A 541 6.20 10.14 16.99
N LEU A 542 5.39 9.38 16.26
CA LEU A 542 5.76 8.80 14.97
C LEU A 542 6.16 9.87 13.95
N GLU A 543 5.41 10.98 13.87
CA GLU A 543 5.76 12.09 12.97
C GLU A 543 7.07 12.77 13.38
N LYS A 544 7.32 12.94 14.68
CA LYS A 544 8.59 13.52 15.17
C LYS A 544 9.80 12.62 14.90
N VAL A 545 9.69 11.31 15.16
CA VAL A 545 10.82 10.39 15.01
C VAL A 545 11.12 10.04 13.56
N LYS A 546 10.18 10.28 12.63
CA LYS A 546 10.33 10.02 11.19
C LYS A 546 11.56 10.67 10.56
N ALA A 547 11.95 11.87 11.01
CA ALA A 547 13.16 12.55 10.53
C ALA A 547 14.48 11.94 11.08
N PHE A 548 14.37 11.07 12.09
CA PHE A 548 15.48 10.48 12.84
C PHE A 548 15.56 8.95 12.65
N THR A 549 14.90 8.40 11.63
CA THR A 549 14.93 6.98 11.32
C THR A 549 14.77 6.74 9.82
N LEU A 550 15.27 5.60 9.34
CA LEU A 550 15.01 5.10 7.99
C LEU A 550 13.97 3.97 7.97
N LEU A 551 13.46 3.60 9.15
CA LEU A 551 12.41 2.60 9.27
C LEU A 551 11.15 3.10 8.58
N GLY A 552 10.49 2.18 7.88
CA GLY A 552 9.14 2.42 7.37
C GLY A 552 8.16 2.55 8.53
N PHE A 553 6.96 3.02 8.22
CA PHE A 553 5.90 3.08 9.22
C PHE A 553 5.65 1.69 9.81
N GLU A 554 5.69 0.66 8.94
CA GLU A 554 5.49 -0.79 9.19
C GLU A 554 6.37 -1.29 10.33
N ARG A 555 7.66 -0.98 10.22
CA ARG A 555 8.68 -1.43 11.16
C ARG A 555 8.61 -0.64 12.47
N LEU A 556 8.32 0.66 12.44
CA LEU A 556 8.11 1.47 13.65
C LEU A 556 6.86 1.03 14.43
N TRP A 557 5.75 0.77 13.73
CA TRP A 557 4.53 0.33 14.37
C TRP A 557 4.66 -1.05 14.98
N ASN A 558 5.31 -1.99 14.28
CA ASN A 558 5.56 -3.32 14.84
C ASN A 558 6.44 -3.23 16.10
N LEU A 559 7.48 -2.38 16.11
CA LEU A 559 8.25 -2.09 17.32
C LEU A 559 7.39 -1.55 18.45
N TYR A 560 6.51 -0.58 18.16
CA TYR A 560 5.55 -0.06 19.15
C TYR A 560 4.66 -1.17 19.72
N LEU A 561 4.06 -2.01 18.86
CA LEU A 561 3.18 -3.09 19.29
C LEU A 561 3.90 -4.11 20.18
N LEU A 562 5.07 -4.58 19.75
CA LEU A 562 5.88 -5.53 20.52
C LEU A 562 6.33 -4.92 21.86
N ALA A 563 6.82 -3.67 21.85
CA ALA A 563 7.25 -2.98 23.05
C ALA A 563 6.09 -2.71 24.02
N LYS A 564 4.92 -2.29 23.51
CA LYS A 564 3.71 -2.07 24.31
C LYS A 564 3.24 -3.38 24.92
N ARG A 565 3.22 -4.46 24.14
CA ARG A 565 2.89 -5.81 24.62
C ARG A 565 3.80 -6.24 25.76
N VAL A 566 5.12 -6.11 25.60
CA VAL A 566 6.09 -6.39 26.67
C VAL A 566 5.78 -5.58 27.94
N CYS A 567 5.44 -4.31 27.79
CA CYS A 567 5.13 -3.45 28.93
C CYS A 567 3.82 -3.84 29.62
N GLN A 568 2.77 -4.17 28.86
CA GLN A 568 1.44 -4.53 29.35
C GLN A 568 1.39 -5.92 30.00
N GLU A 569 2.03 -6.91 29.36
CA GLU A 569 2.20 -8.27 29.89
C GLU A 569 3.29 -8.34 30.97
N ASP A 570 4.03 -7.24 31.16
CA ASP A 570 5.09 -7.09 32.14
C ASP A 570 6.19 -8.16 32.01
N ILE A 571 6.58 -8.49 30.78
CA ILE A 571 7.66 -9.46 30.48
C ILE A 571 9.00 -8.93 31.02
N PRO A 572 9.79 -9.67 31.80
CA PRO A 572 11.09 -9.21 32.32
C PRO A 572 12.16 -8.87 31.27
N GLY A 573 12.98 -7.86 31.56
CA GLY A 573 14.14 -7.46 30.74
C GLY A 573 14.11 -6.01 30.22
N ASN A 574 15.25 -5.56 29.69
CA ASN A 574 15.46 -4.28 29.02
C ASN A 574 15.14 -4.35 27.53
N PHE A 575 15.09 -3.19 26.88
CA PHE A 575 15.05 -3.10 25.42
C PHE A 575 16.47 -2.86 24.90
N VAL A 576 16.79 -3.48 23.78
CA VAL A 576 18.09 -3.33 23.12
C VAL A 576 17.86 -3.05 21.64
N GLU A 577 18.55 -2.04 21.11
CA GLU A 577 18.63 -1.75 19.68
C GLU A 577 20.09 -1.83 19.25
N CYS A 578 20.36 -2.55 18.17
CA CYS A 578 21.67 -2.66 17.54
C CYS A 578 21.56 -2.12 16.12
N GLY A 579 22.11 -0.93 15.92
CA GLY A 579 21.88 -0.08 14.75
C GLY A 579 20.80 0.94 15.05
N VAL A 580 21.22 2.18 15.27
CA VAL A 580 20.41 3.27 15.83
C VAL A 580 20.31 4.42 14.86
N TYR A 581 21.36 4.66 14.07
CA TYR A 581 21.48 5.83 13.19
C TYR A 581 21.17 7.13 13.96
N LYS A 582 20.10 7.84 13.59
CA LYS A 582 19.69 9.09 14.22
C LYS A 582 18.82 8.92 15.47
N GLY A 583 18.44 7.68 15.83
CA GLY A 583 17.82 7.37 17.12
C GLY A 583 16.31 7.45 17.21
N GLY A 584 15.59 7.53 16.09
CA GLY A 584 14.12 7.61 16.07
C GLY A 584 13.44 6.40 16.70
N SER A 585 13.90 5.18 16.39
CA SER A 585 13.38 3.91 16.92
C SER A 585 13.73 3.70 18.40
N SER A 586 14.99 3.88 18.81
CA SER A 586 15.39 3.95 20.23
C SER A 586 14.51 4.91 21.05
N THR A 587 14.22 6.09 20.48
CA THR A 587 13.41 7.11 21.13
C THR A 587 11.94 6.69 21.24
N LEU A 588 11.38 6.04 20.21
CA LEU A 588 10.04 5.44 20.26
C LEU A 588 9.96 4.36 21.35
N LEU A 589 10.93 3.45 21.42
CA LEU A 589 11.00 2.40 22.44
C LEU A 589 11.06 2.98 23.86
N ALA A 590 11.88 4.01 24.06
CA ALA A 590 11.98 4.71 25.34
C ALA A 590 10.67 5.43 25.72
N TRP A 591 9.97 6.02 24.74
CA TRP A 591 8.63 6.58 24.93
C TRP A 591 7.61 5.52 25.33
N VAL A 592 7.65 4.32 24.73
CA VAL A 592 6.78 3.20 25.13
C VAL A 592 7.07 2.79 26.57
N ILE A 593 8.34 2.66 26.98
CA ILE A 593 8.70 2.37 28.37
C ILE A 593 8.09 3.41 29.32
N LYS A 594 8.26 4.70 29.01
CA LYS A 594 7.75 5.80 29.85
C LYS A 594 6.23 5.75 30.05
N ASN A 595 5.47 5.33 29.04
CA ASN A 595 4.01 5.42 29.06
C ASN A 595 3.31 4.12 29.48
N TYR A 596 3.92 2.95 29.24
CA TYR A 596 3.24 1.66 29.44
C TYR A 596 3.94 0.74 30.42
N SER A 597 5.23 0.95 30.73
CA SER A 597 5.97 -0.02 31.54
C SER A 597 5.58 0.01 33.00
N ARG A 598 5.34 -1.17 33.57
CA ARG A 598 4.98 -1.35 34.99
C ARG A 598 6.21 -1.53 35.89
N ARG A 599 7.41 -1.56 35.31
CA ARG A 599 8.68 -1.69 36.02
C ARG A 599 9.78 -0.83 35.38
N PRO A 600 10.87 -0.52 36.11
CA PRO A 600 12.01 0.18 35.54
C PRO A 600 12.67 -0.64 34.43
N ARG A 601 12.90 -0.01 33.28
CA ARG A 601 13.59 -0.58 32.11
C ARG A 601 14.38 0.52 31.41
N LYS A 602 15.40 0.14 30.65
CA LYS A 602 16.18 1.03 29.77
C LYS A 602 16.14 0.54 28.33
N VAL A 603 16.45 1.45 27.41
CA VAL A 603 16.83 1.15 26.03
C VAL A 603 18.36 1.22 25.94
N TYR A 604 19.03 0.12 25.62
CA TYR A 604 20.45 0.13 25.27
C TYR A 604 20.57 0.29 23.75
N ALA A 605 21.18 1.40 23.33
CA ALA A 605 21.27 1.82 21.93
C ALA A 605 22.71 1.66 21.45
N PHE A 606 23.01 0.52 20.82
CA PHE A 606 24.35 0.19 20.31
C PHE A 606 24.48 0.65 18.86
N ASP A 607 25.49 1.47 18.57
CA ASP A 607 25.84 1.89 17.21
C ASP A 607 27.28 2.39 17.17
N THR A 608 27.89 2.44 16.00
CA THR A 608 29.14 3.16 15.77
C THR A 608 28.99 4.67 16.00
N PHE A 609 27.80 5.23 15.74
CA PHE A 609 27.47 6.66 15.61
C PHE A 609 28.41 7.44 14.67
N ALA A 610 29.21 6.74 13.89
CA ALA A 610 30.28 7.26 13.05
C ALA A 610 30.21 6.73 11.61
N GLY A 611 29.23 5.87 11.33
CA GLY A 611 28.92 5.34 10.01
C GLY A 611 29.18 3.84 9.94
N MET A 612 28.64 3.26 8.87
CA MET A 612 28.65 1.82 8.64
C MET A 612 30.11 1.27 8.55
N PRO A 613 30.43 0.10 9.14
CA PRO A 613 31.76 -0.55 9.04
C PRO A 613 32.18 -0.97 7.59
N GLN A 614 32.96 -2.03 7.35
CA GLN A 614 33.17 -2.55 5.98
C GLN A 614 32.28 -3.77 5.73
N PRO A 615 31.50 -3.81 4.63
CA PRO A 615 30.73 -4.99 4.24
C PRO A 615 31.64 -6.08 3.63
N THR A 616 31.14 -7.30 3.63
CA THR A 616 31.73 -8.50 3.02
C THR A 616 31.03 -8.88 1.72
N GLU A 617 31.60 -9.79 0.92
CA GLU A 617 31.04 -10.13 -0.41
C GLU A 617 29.61 -10.69 -0.42
N VAL A 618 29.13 -11.18 0.74
CA VAL A 618 27.76 -11.69 0.93
C VAL A 618 26.74 -10.57 1.16
N ASP A 619 27.19 -9.37 1.52
CA ASP A 619 26.35 -8.22 1.81
C ASP A 619 25.88 -7.57 0.50
N ARG A 620 24.83 -8.17 -0.06
CA ARG A 620 24.19 -7.77 -1.31
C ARG A 620 22.73 -7.44 -1.07
N ASP A 621 22.26 -6.38 -1.72
CA ASP A 621 20.85 -6.00 -1.64
C ASP A 621 19.94 -7.04 -2.33
N TYR A 622 18.63 -6.84 -2.23
CA TYR A 622 17.61 -7.69 -2.85
C TYR A 622 17.72 -7.80 -4.39
N ARG A 623 18.55 -6.97 -5.04
CA ARG A 623 18.84 -7.00 -6.49
C ARG A 623 20.17 -7.71 -6.80
N GLY A 624 20.92 -8.12 -5.79
CA GLY A 624 22.24 -8.75 -5.90
C GLY A 624 23.41 -7.75 -5.98
N VAL A 625 23.16 -6.46 -5.76
CA VAL A 625 24.18 -5.40 -5.80
C VAL A 625 24.94 -5.39 -4.49
N PHE A 626 26.28 -5.46 -4.58
CA PHE A 626 27.16 -5.39 -3.41
C PHE A 626 27.00 -4.05 -2.66
N ALA A 627 26.97 -4.08 -1.32
CA ALA A 627 26.65 -2.94 -0.47
C ALA A 627 27.46 -1.67 -0.77
N ASN A 628 28.78 -1.77 -1.00
CA ASN A 628 29.62 -0.60 -1.34
C ASN A 628 29.30 0.05 -2.69
N ASN A 629 28.49 -0.59 -3.54
CA ASN A 629 27.98 -0.02 -4.79
C ASN A 629 26.57 0.58 -4.63
N THR A 630 26.07 0.68 -3.39
CA THR A 630 24.79 1.31 -3.05
C THR A 630 25.04 2.59 -2.25
N PRO A 631 24.00 3.42 -2.01
CA PRO A 631 24.10 4.58 -1.11
C PRO A 631 24.40 4.23 0.36
N TYR A 632 24.35 2.95 0.75
CA TYR A 632 24.52 2.44 2.12
C TYR A 632 25.83 1.66 2.31
N GLY A 633 26.88 2.09 1.61
CA GLY A 633 28.21 1.49 1.74
C GLY A 633 28.94 1.88 3.02
N ALA A 634 30.17 1.40 3.16
CA ALA A 634 31.05 1.76 4.28
C ALA A 634 31.17 3.27 4.49
N GLY A 635 31.06 3.71 5.75
CA GLY A 635 31.09 5.12 6.15
C GLY A 635 29.80 5.91 5.90
N ALA A 636 28.79 5.31 5.25
CA ALA A 636 27.47 5.91 5.13
C ALA A 636 26.77 5.96 6.50
N LEU A 637 25.69 6.75 6.60
CA LEU A 637 24.80 6.81 7.77
C LEU A 637 25.47 7.17 9.11
N GLY A 638 26.58 7.91 9.09
CA GLY A 638 27.16 8.46 10.31
C GLY A 638 26.23 9.48 10.98
N ALA A 639 25.91 9.26 12.25
CA ALA A 639 24.99 10.09 13.01
C ALA A 639 25.49 10.28 14.46
N PRO A 640 26.25 11.35 14.76
CA PRO A 640 26.75 11.61 16.10
C PRO A 640 25.61 11.74 17.13
N ILE A 641 25.80 11.16 18.33
CA ILE A 641 24.79 11.08 19.40
C ILE A 641 24.23 12.47 19.74
N SER A 642 25.11 13.46 19.97
CA SER A 642 24.74 14.81 20.43
C SER A 642 23.94 15.63 19.43
N GLU A 643 24.02 15.26 18.15
CA GLU A 643 23.34 15.96 17.05
C GLU A 643 22.01 15.28 16.66
N ASN A 644 21.81 14.03 17.08
CA ASN A 644 20.69 13.20 16.64
C ASN A 644 19.96 12.55 17.82
N LEU A 645 20.38 11.36 18.25
CA LEU A 645 19.70 10.56 19.29
C LEU A 645 19.40 11.39 20.55
N GLU A 646 20.36 12.18 21.04
CA GLU A 646 20.19 13.03 22.22
C GLU A 646 19.16 14.15 21.99
N VAL A 647 19.11 14.73 20.79
CA VAL A 647 18.18 15.82 20.44
C VAL A 647 16.75 15.34 20.51
N ILE A 648 16.43 14.30 19.75
CA ILE A 648 15.04 13.80 19.63
C ILE A 648 14.55 13.17 20.95
N SER A 649 15.41 12.45 21.66
CA SER A 649 15.06 11.85 22.94
C SER A 649 14.87 12.88 24.06
N LYS A 650 15.61 13.99 24.06
CA LYS A 650 15.36 15.11 24.98
C LYS A 650 14.08 15.84 24.63
N GLU A 651 13.78 16.02 23.34
CA GLU A 651 12.52 16.64 22.90
C GLU A 651 11.29 15.86 23.40
N LEU A 652 11.35 14.52 23.40
CA LEU A 652 10.28 13.67 23.95
C LEU A 652 10.40 13.42 25.47
N GLY A 653 11.43 13.96 26.12
CA GLY A 653 11.67 13.80 27.55
C GLY A 653 11.88 12.34 27.97
N VAL A 654 12.63 11.57 27.17
CA VAL A 654 12.93 10.15 27.39
C VAL A 654 14.44 9.85 27.40
N TRP A 655 15.31 10.85 27.27
CA TRP A 655 16.77 10.68 27.26
C TRP A 655 17.30 9.85 28.44
N ASP A 656 16.78 10.08 29.65
CA ASP A 656 17.22 9.36 30.85
C ASP A 656 16.91 7.85 30.80
N LEU A 657 16.05 7.40 29.88
CA LEU A 657 15.73 5.98 29.67
C LEU A 657 16.65 5.31 28.65
N ILE A 658 17.51 6.06 27.95
CA ILE A 658 18.38 5.57 26.89
C ILE A 658 19.82 5.52 27.37
N VAL A 659 20.50 4.41 27.08
CA VAL A 659 21.92 4.22 27.33
C VAL A 659 22.61 4.07 25.95
N PRO A 660 23.16 5.16 25.39
CA PRO A 660 23.88 5.08 24.12
C PRO A 660 25.24 4.40 24.32
N VAL A 661 25.56 3.44 23.46
CA VAL A 661 26.83 2.71 23.49
C VAL A 661 27.51 2.83 22.14
N GLN A 662 28.59 3.62 22.10
CA GLN A 662 29.33 3.89 20.88
C GLN A 662 30.42 2.84 20.62
N GLY A 663 30.38 2.20 19.45
CA GLY A 663 31.43 1.29 18.98
C GLY A 663 30.92 0.22 18.01
N LEU A 664 31.83 -0.67 17.60
CA LEU A 664 31.48 -1.85 16.81
C LEU A 664 30.84 -2.93 17.70
N PHE A 665 29.87 -3.66 17.18
CA PHE A 665 29.16 -4.70 17.95
C PHE A 665 30.08 -5.77 18.53
N ALA A 666 31.06 -6.23 17.76
CA ALA A 666 32.09 -7.17 18.20
C ALA A 666 32.84 -6.71 19.47
N ASP A 667 32.98 -5.41 19.68
CA ASP A 667 33.65 -4.85 20.85
C ASP A 667 32.66 -4.53 21.98
N THR A 668 31.51 -3.94 21.64
CA THR A 668 30.58 -3.36 22.61
C THR A 668 29.61 -4.38 23.19
N LEU A 669 29.09 -5.30 22.39
CA LEU A 669 28.09 -6.27 22.89
C LEU A 669 28.65 -7.18 23.98
N PRO A 670 29.87 -7.75 23.86
CA PRO A 670 30.47 -8.52 24.95
C PRO A 670 30.73 -7.67 26.19
N ALA A 671 31.20 -6.43 26.01
CA ALA A 671 31.60 -5.55 27.11
C ALA A 671 30.41 -5.07 27.96
N TYR A 672 29.24 -4.89 27.35
CA TYR A 672 28.03 -4.39 28.02
C TYR A 672 27.02 -5.49 28.36
N ARG A 673 27.28 -6.75 27.98
CA ARG A 673 26.38 -7.90 28.18
C ARG A 673 25.81 -7.98 29.59
N ASP A 674 26.67 -7.91 30.61
CA ASP A 674 26.24 -8.01 32.02
C ASP A 674 25.42 -6.80 32.48
N GLN A 675 25.69 -5.62 31.93
CA GLN A 675 24.96 -4.39 32.26
C GLN A 675 23.57 -4.37 31.60
N VAL A 676 23.46 -4.88 30.37
CA VAL A 676 22.18 -5.06 29.67
C VAL A 676 21.26 -6.00 30.46
N GLY A 677 21.81 -7.11 30.98
CA GLY A 677 21.05 -8.11 31.69
C GLY A 677 20.07 -8.84 30.78
N GLU A 678 18.90 -9.21 31.32
CA GLU A 678 17.84 -9.85 30.54
C GLU A 678 17.22 -8.87 29.53
N ILE A 679 16.85 -9.37 28.34
CA ILE A 679 16.31 -8.58 27.23
C ILE A 679 14.87 -9.01 26.97
N ALA A 680 13.94 -8.07 27.01
CA ALA A 680 12.53 -8.33 26.71
C ALA A 680 12.18 -8.06 25.23
N LEU A 681 12.92 -7.15 24.60
CA LEU A 681 12.80 -6.83 23.17
C LEU A 681 14.19 -6.51 22.61
N LEU A 682 14.57 -7.22 21.55
CA LEU A 682 15.79 -6.96 20.78
C LEU A 682 15.39 -6.46 19.38
N HIS A 683 15.83 -5.26 19.03
CA HIS A 683 15.77 -4.72 17.67
C HIS A 683 17.15 -4.88 17.01
N ALA A 684 17.24 -5.76 16.01
CA ALA A 684 18.45 -6.06 15.25
C ALA A 684 18.35 -5.41 13.86
N ASP A 685 19.05 -4.27 13.70
CA ASP A 685 18.98 -3.38 12.53
C ASP A 685 20.40 -3.06 12.05
N ALA A 686 21.09 -4.10 11.58
CA ALA A 686 22.54 -4.10 11.47
C ALA A 686 23.08 -4.29 10.04
N ASP A 687 22.17 -4.39 9.06
CA ASP A 687 22.35 -4.60 7.62
C ASP A 687 23.16 -5.84 7.20
N TRP A 688 24.35 -6.01 7.76
CA TRP A 688 25.36 -6.93 7.26
C TRP A 688 25.41 -8.24 8.02
N TYR A 689 26.01 -9.22 7.34
CA TYR A 689 26.24 -10.56 7.84
C TYR A 689 26.99 -10.53 9.18
N GLN A 690 28.19 -9.95 9.23
CA GLN A 690 29.02 -10.00 10.44
C GLN A 690 28.36 -9.28 11.62
N SER A 691 27.77 -8.10 11.36
CA SER A 691 27.06 -7.34 12.39
C SER A 691 25.88 -8.12 12.97
N THR A 692 25.11 -8.78 12.11
CA THR A 692 24.00 -9.65 12.52
C THR A 692 24.50 -10.85 13.32
N VAL A 693 25.57 -11.51 12.89
CA VAL A 693 26.21 -12.61 13.64
C VAL A 693 26.60 -12.15 15.05
N ASP A 694 27.28 -11.02 15.18
CA ASP A 694 27.72 -10.48 16.47
C ASP A 694 26.51 -10.25 17.42
N ILE A 695 25.40 -9.73 16.90
CA ILE A 695 24.17 -9.51 17.67
C ILE A 695 23.62 -10.83 18.21
N PHE A 696 23.40 -11.83 17.35
CA PHE A 696 22.79 -13.09 17.76
C PHE A 696 23.71 -13.88 18.71
N HIS A 697 25.02 -13.94 18.43
CA HIS A 697 25.99 -14.63 19.29
C HIS A 697 26.10 -14.03 20.69
N HIS A 698 25.99 -12.70 20.82
CA HIS A 698 26.15 -12.04 22.11
C HIS A 698 24.84 -11.85 22.88
N LEU A 699 23.72 -11.58 22.22
CA LEU A 699 22.50 -11.14 22.89
C LEU A 699 21.36 -12.17 22.88
N TYR A 700 21.30 -13.10 21.92
CA TYR A 700 20.15 -14.01 21.77
C TYR A 700 19.82 -14.77 23.06
N SER A 701 20.85 -15.31 23.72
CA SER A 701 20.70 -16.05 24.98
C SER A 701 20.25 -15.20 26.19
N GLN A 702 20.29 -13.87 26.10
CA GLN A 702 19.76 -12.97 27.12
C GLN A 702 18.30 -12.59 26.86
N VAL A 703 17.75 -12.90 25.67
CA VAL A 703 16.36 -12.63 25.36
C VAL A 703 15.47 -13.56 26.20
N ASN A 704 14.55 -12.95 26.94
CA ASN A 704 13.57 -13.66 27.75
C ASN A 704 12.77 -14.63 26.88
N SER A 705 12.36 -15.78 27.42
CA SER A 705 11.61 -16.79 26.66
C SER A 705 10.25 -16.31 26.14
N GLN A 706 9.68 -15.26 26.76
CA GLN A 706 8.46 -14.57 26.30
C GLN A 706 8.76 -13.29 25.52
N GLY A 707 10.05 -12.96 25.34
CA GLY A 707 10.51 -11.77 24.64
C GLY A 707 10.50 -11.92 23.12
N PHE A 708 10.75 -10.80 22.45
CA PHE A 708 10.65 -10.69 21.00
C PHE A 708 11.96 -10.19 20.39
N ILE A 709 12.21 -10.58 19.14
CA ILE A 709 13.29 -10.02 18.32
C ILE A 709 12.69 -9.50 17.02
N GLN A 710 12.93 -8.24 16.68
CA GLN A 710 12.64 -7.69 15.35
C GLN A 710 13.95 -7.56 14.56
N ILE A 711 13.96 -8.04 13.32
CA ILE A 711 15.10 -8.07 12.40
C ILE A 711 14.72 -7.22 11.19
N ASP A 712 15.36 -6.07 11.02
CA ASP A 712 14.86 -5.00 10.12
C ASP A 712 15.18 -5.25 8.63
N ASP A 713 16.29 -5.95 8.39
CA ASP A 713 16.96 -6.05 7.08
C ASP A 713 16.86 -7.43 6.42
N TYR A 714 16.07 -8.33 7.01
CA TYR A 714 16.03 -9.73 6.60
C TYR A 714 15.66 -9.93 5.12
N GLY A 715 14.76 -9.13 4.57
CA GLY A 715 14.41 -9.17 3.15
C GLY A 715 15.34 -8.35 2.27
N HIS A 716 15.83 -7.19 2.76
CA HIS A 716 16.65 -6.26 1.98
C HIS A 716 18.07 -6.77 1.73
N TRP A 717 18.76 -7.29 2.76
CA TRP A 717 20.17 -7.69 2.68
C TRP A 717 20.33 -9.20 2.76
N GLN A 718 20.98 -9.78 1.75
CA GLN A 718 21.30 -11.21 1.71
C GLN A 718 22.18 -11.62 2.90
N GLY A 719 23.16 -10.79 3.27
CA GLY A 719 24.04 -11.05 4.41
C GLY A 719 23.29 -11.16 5.75
N CYS A 720 22.35 -10.24 6.03
CA CYS A 720 21.49 -10.32 7.21
C CYS A 720 20.69 -11.63 7.27
N ARG A 721 20.03 -11.98 6.14
CA ARG A 721 19.26 -13.23 6.02
C ARG A 721 20.11 -14.47 6.24
N ASP A 722 21.29 -14.53 5.62
CA ASP A 722 22.22 -15.65 5.77
C ASP A 722 22.70 -15.79 7.21
N ALA A 723 23.03 -14.68 7.89
CA ALA A 723 23.44 -14.71 9.29
C ALA A 723 22.35 -15.26 10.24
N VAL A 724 21.09 -14.86 10.05
CA VAL A 724 19.96 -15.39 10.83
C VAL A 724 19.84 -16.91 10.65
N HIS A 725 19.95 -17.36 9.41
CA HIS A 725 19.79 -18.74 9.01
C HIS A 725 20.97 -19.65 9.40
N ASP A 726 22.19 -19.12 9.38
CA ASP A 726 23.37 -19.77 9.93
C ASP A 726 23.26 -19.90 11.45
N PHE A 727 22.76 -18.87 12.13
CA PHE A 727 22.55 -18.92 13.57
C PHE A 727 21.46 -19.94 13.96
N GLU A 728 20.33 -19.97 13.26
CA GLU A 728 19.32 -21.03 13.39
C GLU A 728 19.91 -22.44 13.28
N GLN A 729 20.84 -22.63 12.33
CA GLN A 729 21.53 -23.90 12.15
C GLN A 729 22.46 -24.21 13.33
N GLU A 730 23.19 -23.22 13.84
CA GLU A 730 24.07 -23.37 14.99
C GLU A 730 23.30 -23.83 16.25
N ILE A 731 22.17 -23.17 16.55
CA ILE A 731 21.35 -23.49 17.73
C ILE A 731 20.39 -24.66 17.50
N GLN A 732 20.39 -25.27 16.31
CA GLN A 732 19.50 -26.35 15.91
C GLN A 732 18.02 -26.00 16.11
N ALA A 733 17.58 -24.84 15.64
CA ALA A 733 16.18 -24.40 15.70
C ALA A 733 15.74 -23.73 14.40
N PHE A 734 14.43 -23.66 14.18
CA PHE A 734 13.83 -22.80 13.16
C PHE A 734 13.06 -21.67 13.83
N PHE A 735 13.32 -20.44 13.40
CA PHE A 735 12.57 -19.28 13.85
C PHE A 735 11.25 -19.18 13.10
N ARG A 736 10.19 -18.90 13.86
CA ARG A 736 8.89 -18.56 13.26
C ARG A 736 8.91 -17.09 12.88
N LEU A 737 9.27 -16.83 11.61
CA LEU A 737 9.40 -15.48 11.07
C LEU A 737 8.03 -14.92 10.71
N HIS A 738 7.65 -13.81 11.35
CA HIS A 738 6.47 -13.04 11.02
C HIS A 738 6.87 -11.83 10.17
N SER A 739 6.46 -11.80 8.90
CA SER A 739 6.73 -10.68 8.00
C SER A 739 6.06 -9.39 8.48
N ILE A 740 6.81 -8.29 8.44
CA ILE A 740 6.31 -6.94 8.74
C ILE A 740 6.04 -6.19 7.43
N ASP A 741 7.07 -6.10 6.58
CA ASP A 741 7.01 -5.52 5.25
C ASP A 741 7.86 -6.37 4.27
N TYR A 742 8.37 -5.76 3.18
CA TYR A 742 9.23 -6.48 2.23
C TYR A 742 10.59 -6.89 2.82
N SER A 743 11.02 -6.25 3.91
CA SER A 743 12.32 -6.44 4.55
C SER A 743 12.20 -7.02 5.95
N GLY A 744 11.48 -6.32 6.85
CA GLY A 744 11.46 -6.60 8.26
C GLY A 744 10.69 -7.88 8.61
N VAL A 745 11.22 -8.62 9.58
CA VAL A 745 10.54 -9.76 10.22
C VAL A 745 10.65 -9.65 11.74
N TRP A 746 9.77 -10.32 12.48
CA TRP A 746 9.96 -10.50 13.91
C TRP A 746 9.72 -11.94 14.33
N VAL A 747 10.24 -12.29 15.51
CA VAL A 747 10.16 -13.64 16.09
C VAL A 747 9.81 -13.54 17.57
N SER A 748 8.99 -14.49 18.03
CA SER A 748 8.82 -14.79 19.46
C SER A 748 9.65 -16.01 19.80
N LEU A 749 10.46 -15.95 20.87
CA LEU A 749 11.24 -17.10 21.31
C LEU A 749 10.36 -18.30 21.68
N SER A 750 9.14 -18.06 22.15
CA SER A 750 8.18 -19.10 22.50
C SER A 750 7.63 -19.88 21.31
N GLU A 751 7.81 -19.37 20.08
CA GLU A 751 7.26 -19.95 18.85
C GLU A 751 8.31 -20.65 17.98
N ASN A 752 9.59 -20.55 18.37
CA ASN A 752 10.69 -21.20 17.66
C ASN A 752 10.55 -22.72 17.76
N LEU A 753 10.88 -23.41 16.67
CA LEU A 753 10.80 -24.85 16.54
C LEU A 753 12.18 -25.49 16.72
N PRO A 754 12.55 -25.95 17.93
CA PRO A 754 13.82 -26.65 18.13
C PRO A 754 13.81 -28.00 17.41
N ILE A 755 14.96 -28.39 16.86
CA ILE A 755 15.21 -29.72 16.31
C ILE A 755 15.70 -30.63 17.44
N VAL A 756 14.95 -31.68 17.73
CA VAL A 756 15.28 -32.62 18.81
C VAL A 756 15.65 -33.98 18.23
N ARG A 757 16.76 -34.55 18.68
CA ARG A 757 17.20 -35.92 18.36
C ARG A 757 17.19 -36.77 19.62
N ASP A 758 16.88 -38.06 19.47
CA ASP A 758 16.57 -39.04 20.54
C ASP A 758 17.70 -39.42 21.54
N SER A 759 18.49 -38.45 22.00
CA SER A 759 19.55 -38.63 23.01
C SER A 759 19.48 -37.68 24.21
N SER A 760 18.43 -36.84 24.33
CA SER A 760 18.33 -35.84 25.40
C SER A 760 17.19 -36.15 26.38
N THR A 761 17.52 -36.25 27.67
CA THR A 761 16.59 -36.47 28.81
C THR A 761 15.87 -35.19 29.23
N VAL A 762 15.45 -34.35 28.28
CA VAL A 762 14.78 -33.07 28.57
C VAL A 762 13.28 -33.22 28.35
N THR A 763 12.48 -32.83 29.35
CA THR A 763 11.03 -32.68 29.23
C THR A 763 10.77 -31.51 28.27
N LEU A 764 10.27 -31.80 27.06
CA LEU A 764 10.15 -30.84 25.98
C LEU A 764 8.92 -29.93 26.14
N PRO A 765 8.95 -28.69 25.62
CA PRO A 765 7.74 -27.99 25.20
C PRO A 765 7.06 -28.79 24.08
N GLN A 766 5.73 -28.80 24.04
CA GLN A 766 4.90 -29.53 23.06
C GLN A 766 5.14 -29.18 21.56
N ALA A 767 5.99 -28.20 21.23
CA ALA A 767 6.05 -27.55 19.91
C ALA A 767 7.41 -27.62 19.18
N GLY A 768 8.10 -28.77 19.17
CA GLY A 768 9.38 -28.96 18.46
C GLY A 768 9.31 -29.88 17.24
N ILE A 769 10.34 -29.85 16.37
CA ILE A 769 10.52 -30.83 15.29
C ILE A 769 11.37 -31.98 15.82
N ARG A 770 10.73 -33.13 16.05
CA ARG A 770 11.46 -34.32 16.51
C ARG A 770 11.91 -35.14 15.32
N LEU A 771 13.19 -35.47 15.30
CA LEU A 771 13.78 -36.38 14.34
C LEU A 771 14.09 -37.71 15.02
N SER A 772 13.75 -38.80 14.33
CA SER A 772 14.04 -40.17 14.72
C SER A 772 14.92 -40.84 13.65
N LYS A 773 14.97 -42.17 13.67
CA LYS A 773 15.76 -42.97 12.72
C LYS A 773 15.18 -42.95 11.31
N PHE A 774 13.85 -42.88 11.19
CA PHE A 774 13.12 -42.79 9.93
C PHE A 774 12.22 -41.54 9.94
N ASN A 775 12.71 -40.47 9.32
CA ASN A 775 12.01 -39.20 9.17
C ASN A 775 11.21 -39.20 7.87
N VAL A 776 9.89 -39.11 7.95
CA VAL A 776 8.96 -39.16 6.83
C VAL A 776 8.24 -37.83 6.72
N VAL A 777 8.37 -37.17 5.57
CA VAL A 777 7.69 -35.88 5.31
C VAL A 777 6.38 -36.08 4.53
N LEU A 778 5.38 -35.30 4.90
CA LEU A 778 4.06 -35.26 4.28
C LEU A 778 3.66 -33.84 3.89
N PHE A 779 2.98 -33.70 2.76
CA PHE A 779 2.49 -32.42 2.24
C PHE A 779 0.97 -32.45 2.00
N PRO A 780 0.13 -32.53 3.04
CA PRO A 780 -1.32 -32.64 2.87
C PRO A 780 -1.93 -31.44 2.14
N TYR A 781 -3.00 -31.69 1.38
CA TYR A 781 -3.84 -30.63 0.80
C TYR A 781 -5.07 -30.41 1.69
N TRP A 782 -4.96 -29.54 2.70
CA TRP A 782 -5.98 -29.34 3.74
C TRP A 782 -7.33 -28.78 3.26
N GLU A 783 -7.45 -28.38 1.99
CA GLU A 783 -8.68 -27.87 1.38
C GLU A 783 -9.53 -28.98 0.72
N MET A 784 -9.15 -30.25 0.80
CA MET A 784 -10.00 -31.38 0.38
C MET A 784 -10.96 -31.82 1.48
N GLU A 785 -11.90 -32.70 1.13
CA GLU A 785 -12.81 -33.35 2.08
C GLU A 785 -12.04 -34.00 3.25
N THR A 786 -12.31 -33.53 4.48
CA THR A 786 -11.59 -33.92 5.70
C THR A 786 -11.62 -35.42 5.92
N GLU A 787 -12.77 -36.08 5.69
CA GLU A 787 -12.91 -37.53 5.83
C GLU A 787 -11.95 -38.31 4.92
N GLN A 788 -11.73 -37.83 3.70
CA GLN A 788 -10.82 -38.48 2.76
C GLN A 788 -9.37 -38.34 3.25
N LEU A 789 -9.00 -37.17 3.77
CA LEU A 789 -7.64 -36.94 4.29
C LEU A 789 -7.38 -37.78 5.55
N ILE A 790 -8.36 -37.89 6.45
CA ILE A 790 -8.32 -38.76 7.63
C ILE A 790 -8.01 -40.20 7.20
N GLN A 791 -8.75 -40.75 6.25
CA GLN A 791 -8.53 -42.12 5.76
C GLN A 791 -7.12 -42.37 5.21
N GLU A 792 -6.55 -41.37 4.52
CA GLU A 792 -5.18 -41.49 3.98
C GLU A 792 -4.12 -41.47 5.08
N LEU A 793 -4.31 -40.64 6.13
CA LEU A 793 -3.45 -40.62 7.30
C LEU A 793 -3.58 -41.90 8.15
N GLU A 794 -4.80 -42.41 8.33
CA GLU A 794 -5.07 -43.66 9.04
C GLU A 794 -4.30 -44.84 8.43
N GLN A 795 -4.25 -44.94 7.10
CA GLN A 795 -3.51 -46.00 6.40
C GLN A 795 -2.01 -45.98 6.72
N LEU A 796 -1.40 -44.80 6.71
CA LEU A 796 0.01 -44.63 7.07
C LEU A 796 0.25 -44.94 8.54
N LEU A 797 -0.55 -44.35 9.44
CA LEU A 797 -0.40 -44.50 10.88
C LEU A 797 -0.58 -45.96 11.31
N GLN A 798 -1.57 -46.66 10.77
CA GLN A 798 -1.80 -48.08 11.07
C GLN A 798 -0.56 -48.92 10.76
N GLN A 799 0.10 -48.66 9.65
CA GLN A 799 1.25 -49.44 9.17
C GLN A 799 2.52 -49.15 9.97
N ILE A 800 2.70 -47.91 10.40
CA ILE A 800 3.79 -47.53 11.30
C ILE A 800 3.59 -48.14 12.69
N LEU A 801 2.37 -48.09 13.23
CA LEU A 801 2.06 -48.62 14.56
C LEU A 801 2.17 -50.15 14.65
N ILE A 802 1.96 -50.90 13.56
CA ILE A 802 2.19 -52.36 13.53
C ILE A 802 3.65 -52.74 13.22
N SER A 803 4.52 -51.77 12.93
CA SER A 803 5.93 -52.03 12.67
C SER A 803 6.66 -52.49 13.95
N PRO A 804 7.83 -53.17 13.84
CA PRO A 804 8.54 -53.67 15.02
C PRO A 804 8.98 -52.59 16.02
N ASN A 805 9.19 -51.34 15.58
CA ASN A 805 9.61 -50.22 16.42
C ASN A 805 8.95 -48.91 15.95
N PRO A 806 7.68 -48.63 16.31
CA PRO A 806 6.98 -47.43 15.85
C PRO A 806 7.68 -46.11 16.24
N LYS A 807 8.34 -46.08 17.40
CA LYS A 807 9.13 -44.93 17.88
C LYS A 807 10.33 -44.56 16.99
N ASP A 808 10.80 -45.48 16.14
CA ASP A 808 11.89 -45.21 15.19
C ASP A 808 11.42 -44.27 14.07
N TYR A 809 10.10 -44.00 13.95
CA TYR A 809 9.52 -43.11 12.96
C TYR A 809 9.22 -41.72 13.52
N ALA A 810 9.55 -40.69 12.74
CA ALA A 810 9.07 -39.33 12.92
C ALA A 810 8.32 -38.88 11.66
N LEU A 811 7.08 -38.43 11.83
CA LEU A 811 6.22 -37.88 10.79
C LEU A 811 6.27 -36.35 10.86
N ILE A 812 6.69 -35.71 9.77
CA ILE A 812 6.79 -34.25 9.65
C ILE A 812 5.74 -33.80 8.64
N LEU A 813 4.69 -33.11 9.12
CA LEU A 813 3.53 -32.72 8.31
C LEU A 813 3.53 -31.21 8.06
N LEU A 814 3.32 -30.78 6.82
CA LEU A 814 3.03 -29.36 6.51
C LEU A 814 1.67 -28.97 7.10
N GLY A 815 1.61 -27.97 7.99
CA GLY A 815 0.38 -27.47 8.61
C GLY A 815 -0.24 -26.22 7.97
N ASP A 816 0.43 -25.59 7.00
CA ASP A 816 -0.10 -24.40 6.34
C ASP A 816 -1.22 -24.75 5.34
N PRO A 817 -2.30 -23.95 5.22
CA PRO A 817 -2.48 -22.63 5.84
C PRO A 817 -3.22 -22.64 7.20
N SER A 818 -3.68 -23.80 7.69
CA SER A 818 -4.50 -23.91 8.90
C SER A 818 -3.95 -24.97 9.86
N PRO A 819 -3.00 -24.60 10.73
CA PRO A 819 -2.39 -25.54 11.68
C PRO A 819 -3.42 -26.14 12.66
N GLN A 820 -4.47 -25.40 13.01
CA GLN A 820 -5.54 -25.88 13.88
C GLN A 820 -6.31 -27.05 13.23
N LEU A 821 -6.78 -26.85 12.00
CA LEU A 821 -7.47 -27.90 11.24
C LEU A 821 -6.57 -29.11 11.04
N ALA A 822 -5.29 -28.87 10.76
CA ALA A 822 -4.32 -29.94 10.57
C ALA A 822 -4.10 -30.76 11.85
N ASN A 823 -4.03 -30.10 13.01
CA ASN A 823 -3.92 -30.77 14.30
C ASN A 823 -5.17 -31.60 14.62
N GLU A 824 -6.37 -31.03 14.47
CA GLU A 824 -7.64 -31.75 14.68
C GLU A 824 -7.75 -33.00 13.78
N THR A 825 -7.40 -32.85 12.49
CA THR A 825 -7.44 -33.96 11.52
C THR A 825 -6.49 -35.08 11.92
N LEU A 826 -5.29 -34.73 12.39
CA LEU A 826 -4.28 -35.70 12.82
C LEU A 826 -4.69 -36.43 14.11
N GLU A 827 -5.25 -35.70 15.08
CA GLU A 827 -5.75 -36.28 16.34
C GLU A 827 -6.89 -37.28 16.09
N ILE A 828 -7.83 -36.96 15.20
CA ILE A 828 -8.92 -37.86 14.81
C ILE A 828 -8.36 -39.13 14.14
N ALA A 829 -7.46 -38.97 13.16
CA ALA A 829 -6.87 -40.12 12.46
C ALA A 829 -6.09 -41.04 13.41
N ALA A 830 -5.29 -40.48 14.32
CA ALA A 830 -4.56 -41.24 15.33
C ALA A 830 -5.51 -41.98 16.27
N GLY A 831 -6.56 -41.30 16.76
CA GLY A 831 -7.58 -41.89 17.64
C GLY A 831 -8.31 -43.08 16.99
N ASN A 832 -8.71 -42.94 15.72
CA ASN A 832 -9.39 -44.00 14.97
C ASN A 832 -8.51 -45.24 14.81
N VAL A 833 -7.22 -45.07 14.47
CA VAL A 833 -6.28 -46.19 14.31
C VAL A 833 -6.02 -46.90 15.62
N THR A 834 -5.82 -46.14 16.71
CA THR A 834 -5.59 -46.71 18.04
C THR A 834 -6.78 -47.59 18.48
N LEU A 835 -8.01 -47.10 18.32
CA LEU A 835 -9.22 -47.87 18.63
C LEU A 835 -9.29 -49.17 17.80
N LYS A 836 -9.04 -49.08 16.49
CA LYS A 836 -9.06 -50.23 15.59
C LYS A 836 -8.03 -51.30 15.98
N LEU A 837 -6.81 -50.90 16.31
CA LEU A 837 -5.76 -51.84 16.71
C LEU A 837 -6.04 -52.49 18.07
N MET A 838 -6.66 -51.76 19.00
CA MET A 838 -7.12 -52.31 20.29
C MET A 838 -8.22 -53.36 20.10
N GLU A 839 -9.18 -53.12 19.20
CA GLU A 839 -10.23 -54.10 18.85
C GLU A 839 -9.66 -55.37 18.21
N GLU A 840 -8.55 -55.25 17.46
CA GLU A 840 -7.80 -56.38 16.90
C GLU A 840 -6.93 -57.12 17.95
N GLY A 841 -6.95 -56.70 19.22
CA GLY A 841 -6.21 -57.31 20.32
C GLY A 841 -4.71 -57.03 20.30
N ARG A 842 -4.26 -55.96 19.62
CA ARG A 842 -2.86 -55.54 19.61
C ARG A 842 -2.58 -54.54 20.73
N GLU A 843 -1.52 -54.78 21.48
CA GLU A 843 -1.05 -53.88 22.55
C GLU A 843 -0.11 -52.82 21.95
N ILE A 844 -0.53 -51.56 21.97
CA ILE A 844 0.31 -50.41 21.54
C ILE A 844 1.10 -49.95 22.76
N SER A 845 2.41 -50.20 22.75
CA SER A 845 3.31 -49.79 23.84
C SER A 845 4.19 -48.60 23.50
N GLU A 846 4.33 -48.28 22.20
CA GLU A 846 5.18 -47.20 21.68
C GLU A 846 4.53 -46.57 20.44
N GLU A 847 4.71 -45.26 20.25
CA GLU A 847 4.08 -44.46 19.18
C GLU A 847 5.14 -43.68 18.37
N PRO A 848 4.90 -43.39 17.07
CA PRO A 848 5.74 -42.49 16.30
C PRO A 848 5.59 -41.04 16.78
N PHE A 849 6.60 -40.21 16.53
CA PHE A 849 6.47 -38.78 16.77
C PHE A 849 5.82 -38.10 15.56
N CYS A 850 4.81 -37.27 15.81
CA CYS A 850 4.21 -36.44 14.77
C CYS A 850 4.49 -34.96 15.07
N SER A 851 5.19 -34.30 14.16
CA SER A 851 5.47 -32.86 14.21
C SER A 851 4.68 -32.15 13.10
N LEU A 852 3.77 -31.27 13.49
CA LEU A 852 3.09 -30.36 12.57
C LEU A 852 3.93 -29.09 12.40
N VAL A 853 4.36 -28.81 11.18
CA VAL A 853 5.28 -27.71 10.85
C VAL A 853 4.56 -26.68 10.00
N SER A 854 4.49 -25.44 10.49
CA SER A 854 3.82 -24.32 9.83
C SER A 854 4.68 -23.05 9.89
N GLY A 855 4.50 -22.16 8.92
CA GLY A 855 5.17 -20.86 8.90
C GLY A 855 6.66 -20.89 8.56
N LEU A 856 7.20 -22.00 8.05
CA LEU A 856 8.56 -22.04 7.53
C LEU A 856 8.61 -21.50 6.09
N ASN A 857 9.64 -20.70 5.80
CA ASN A 857 9.90 -20.22 4.44
C ASN A 857 10.56 -21.30 3.56
N ALA A 858 10.74 -21.01 2.26
CA ALA A 858 11.31 -21.97 1.31
C ALA A 858 12.72 -22.45 1.69
N TRP A 859 13.58 -21.57 2.20
CA TRP A 859 14.95 -21.90 2.59
C TRP A 859 14.98 -22.81 3.83
N GLN A 860 14.18 -22.48 4.85
CA GLN A 860 14.01 -23.30 6.06
C GLN A 860 13.46 -24.70 5.70
N TRP A 861 12.50 -24.77 4.77
CA TRP A 861 11.99 -26.04 4.26
C TRP A 861 13.05 -26.85 3.50
N GLU A 862 13.86 -26.21 2.65
CA GLU A 862 14.96 -26.89 1.96
C GLU A 862 15.96 -27.49 2.95
N ARG A 863 16.29 -26.77 4.02
CA ARG A 863 17.14 -27.26 5.11
C ARG A 863 16.49 -28.44 5.84
N LEU A 864 15.22 -28.32 6.23
CA LEU A 864 14.50 -29.39 6.92
C LEU A 864 14.42 -30.67 6.08
N ILE A 865 14.21 -30.54 4.77
CA ILE A 865 14.18 -31.67 3.83
C ILE A 865 15.48 -32.49 3.83
N GLN A 866 16.64 -31.87 4.07
CA GLN A 866 17.92 -32.59 4.13
C GLN A 866 17.98 -33.60 5.29
N HIS A 867 17.11 -33.46 6.29
CA HIS A 867 16.99 -34.41 7.40
C HIS A 867 15.97 -35.53 7.15
N MET A 868 15.21 -35.46 6.04
CA MET A 868 14.15 -36.42 5.74
C MET A 868 14.72 -37.66 5.04
N ASN A 869 14.29 -38.83 5.47
CA ASN A 869 14.66 -40.10 4.82
C ASN A 869 13.71 -40.44 3.69
N TYR A 870 12.42 -40.16 3.87
CA TYR A 870 11.36 -40.51 2.93
C TYR A 870 10.31 -39.42 2.80
N ARG A 871 9.59 -39.44 1.69
CA ARG A 871 8.29 -38.77 1.52
C ARG A 871 7.18 -39.80 1.44
N TYR A 872 6.03 -39.50 2.04
CA TYR A 872 4.81 -40.26 1.82
C TYR A 872 3.86 -39.48 0.89
N PRO A 873 3.57 -39.96 -0.33
CA PRO A 873 2.71 -39.26 -1.28
C PRO A 873 1.23 -39.48 -0.94
N LEU A 874 0.54 -38.38 -0.64
CA LEU A 874 -0.92 -38.36 -0.51
C LEU A 874 -1.57 -38.21 -1.90
N LYS A 875 -2.87 -38.53 -2.03
CA LYS A 875 -3.59 -38.42 -3.32
C LYS A 875 -3.60 -36.99 -3.86
N ARG A 876 -3.64 -36.00 -2.97
CA ARG A 876 -3.47 -34.58 -3.28
C ARG A 876 -2.44 -33.99 -2.33
N GLU A 877 -1.48 -33.27 -2.89
CA GLU A 877 -0.39 -32.66 -2.13
C GLU A 877 -0.25 -31.18 -2.45
N ARG A 878 0.16 -30.42 -1.43
CA ARG A 878 0.51 -29.00 -1.55
C ARG A 878 1.96 -28.79 -1.18
N PHE A 879 2.80 -28.51 -2.16
CA PHE A 879 4.19 -28.12 -1.89
C PHE A 879 4.26 -26.61 -1.64
N PRO A 880 5.07 -26.16 -0.67
CA PRO A 880 5.54 -24.79 -0.63
C PRO A 880 6.18 -24.39 -1.97
N GLN A 881 6.06 -23.12 -2.34
CA GLN A 881 6.61 -22.60 -3.59
C GLN A 881 8.13 -22.85 -3.66
N GLY A 882 8.62 -23.28 -4.82
CA GLY A 882 10.05 -23.56 -5.04
C GLY A 882 10.55 -24.90 -4.49
N LEU A 883 9.81 -25.56 -3.59
CA LEU A 883 10.28 -26.75 -2.86
C LEU A 883 10.16 -28.06 -3.66
N ARG A 884 9.33 -28.09 -4.70
CA ARG A 884 9.03 -29.30 -5.48
C ARG A 884 10.28 -30.04 -5.97
N PRO A 885 11.33 -29.40 -6.50
CA PRO A 885 12.55 -30.10 -6.94
C PRO A 885 13.31 -30.78 -5.80
N ALA A 886 13.36 -30.19 -4.60
CA ALA A 886 14.01 -30.79 -3.44
C ALA A 886 13.22 -32.01 -2.95
N VAL A 887 11.90 -31.87 -2.84
CA VAL A 887 11.00 -32.93 -2.39
C VAL A 887 10.99 -34.12 -3.36
N GLN A 888 11.06 -33.89 -4.66
CA GLN A 888 11.08 -34.97 -5.67
C GLN A 888 12.34 -35.84 -5.64
N LYS A 889 13.42 -35.38 -4.98
CA LYS A 889 14.64 -36.18 -4.80
C LYS A 889 14.53 -37.16 -3.63
N LEU A 890 13.56 -37.00 -2.73
CA LEU A 890 13.36 -37.90 -1.61
C LEU A 890 12.79 -39.26 -2.08
N PRO A 891 13.31 -40.38 -1.58
CA PRO A 891 12.68 -41.69 -1.80
C PRO A 891 11.23 -41.70 -1.31
N VAL A 892 10.36 -42.38 -2.05
CA VAL A 892 8.97 -42.59 -1.64
C VAL A 892 8.91 -43.76 -0.66
N LEU A 893 8.29 -43.55 0.50
CA LEU A 893 7.95 -44.64 1.41
C LEU A 893 6.80 -45.44 0.81
N LEU A 894 7.11 -46.62 0.27
CA LEU A 894 6.12 -47.56 -0.21
C LEU A 894 5.71 -48.47 0.94
N ILE A 895 4.44 -48.39 1.33
CA ILE A 895 3.84 -49.30 2.29
C ILE A 895 3.42 -50.57 1.53
N ALA A 896 3.74 -51.74 2.06
CA ALA A 896 3.26 -53.01 1.50
C ALA A 896 1.73 -53.08 1.64
N GLN A 897 1.03 -53.29 0.52
CA GLN A 897 -0.43 -53.41 0.48
C GLN A 897 -0.93 -54.67 1.17
#